data_AF-A0A7J8F591-F1
#
_entry.id   AF-A0A7J8F591-F1
#
_cell.length_a   1.000
_cell.length_b   1.000
_cell.length_c   1.000
_cell.angle_alpha   90.00
_cell.angle_beta   90.00
_cell.angle_gamma   90.00
#
_symmetry.space_group_name_H-M   'P 1'
#
loop_
_entity.id
_entity.type
_entity.pdbx_description
1 polymer ?
#
loop_
_entity_poly.entity_id
_entity_poly.type
_entity_poly.pdbx_seq_one_letter_code
_entity_poly.pdbx_strand_id
1 'polypeptide(L)'
;MASVNGSSQNCVLGQERGRLGVLAMSCINELMSKNCVPMEFEEYLLRMFQQTFYLLQKITKDNNAHTVKSRLEELDESYIEKFTDFLRLFVSVHLRRIESYSQFPVVEFLTLLFKYTFHQPTHEGYFSCLDIWTLFLDYLTSKIKSRLGDKEAVLNRYEDALVLLLTEVLNRIQFRYNQAQLEELDDETLDDDQQTEWQRYLRQSLEVVAKVMELLPTHAFSTLFPVLQDNLDVYLGLQQFIVTSGSGHRLNITAENDCRRLHCSLRDLSSLLQAVGRLAEYFIGDVFAARFSDALTVVERLVKVTLYGSQIKLYNIETAVPSVLKPDLIDVHAQSLAALQAYSHWLAQYCSEAHRQNTQQFVTLISTTMDAVTPLISTKVQDKLLLSACHLLVSLATTVRPVFLISIPAVQKVFNRITDASAQRLVDKAQVLVCRALSNILLLPWPNLPENEQQWPVRSINHTSLISALSRDYRNLKSSAVASQRKMPLDDTKVIIHQTLSVLEDIVENISGESTKSRQICYNSLQESVQVSLALFPAFIHQSDVTDEMLSFFLTLFRGLRVQMGVPFTEQIIQTFLNMFTREQLAESILHEGSTGCRVVEKFLKILQVVVQEPGQVFKPFLPSIIALCMEQVYPIIAERPSPDVKAELFELLFRTLHHNWRYFFKSTVLASVQRGIAEEQMENEPQFSAIMQAFGQSFLQPDIHLFKQNLFYLETLNTKQKLYHKKIFRTSMLFQFVNVLLQVLVHKSHDLLQEEIAIAIYNMASVDFDGFFAAFLPEFLTSCDGVDANQKNVLGRNFKMDRDLPSFTQNVHRLVNDLRYYRLCNDSLPPGTVKL
;
A
#
# COMPACT_ATOMS: atom_id res chain seq x y z
N MET A 1 -40.42 -41.51 38.33
CA MET A 1 -40.12 -40.09 38.05
C MET A 1 -38.96 -39.59 38.92
N ALA A 2 -37.74 -40.10 38.71
CA ALA A 2 -36.56 -39.66 39.46
C ALA A 2 -35.25 -39.88 38.67
N SER A 3 -35.24 -39.60 37.36
CA SER A 3 -34.03 -39.77 36.54
C SER A 3 -33.84 -38.69 35.46
N VAL A 4 -34.58 -37.57 35.51
CA VAL A 4 -34.51 -36.52 34.47
C VAL A 4 -33.83 -35.23 34.96
N ASN A 5 -33.63 -35.03 36.28
CA ASN A 5 -33.03 -33.79 36.81
C ASN A 5 -31.48 -33.79 36.91
N GLY A 6 -30.82 -34.94 36.76
CA GLY A 6 -29.36 -35.03 36.91
C GLY A 6 -28.58 -34.47 35.72
N SER A 7 -29.14 -34.50 34.51
CA SER A 7 -28.50 -34.00 33.29
C SER A 7 -28.49 -32.48 33.21
N SER A 8 -29.58 -31.82 33.62
CA SER A 8 -29.71 -30.36 33.58
C SER A 8 -28.81 -29.65 34.60
N GLN A 9 -28.67 -30.19 35.82
CA GLN A 9 -27.76 -29.62 36.83
C GLN A 9 -26.27 -29.79 36.46
N ASN A 10 -25.89 -30.93 35.88
CA ASN A 10 -24.52 -31.15 35.41
C ASN A 10 -24.15 -30.23 34.24
N CYS A 11 -25.11 -29.87 33.38
CA CYS A 11 -24.90 -28.93 32.29
C CYS A 11 -24.67 -27.49 32.79
N VAL A 12 -25.46 -27.04 33.78
CA VAL A 12 -25.30 -25.70 34.40
C VAL A 12 -23.98 -25.60 35.19
N LEU A 13 -23.62 -26.63 35.96
CA LEU A 13 -22.33 -26.68 36.68
C LEU A 13 -21.12 -26.73 35.72
N GLY A 14 -21.27 -27.35 34.55
CA GLY A 14 -20.26 -27.36 33.49
C GLY A 14 -20.03 -25.97 32.90
N GLN A 15 -21.10 -25.23 32.61
CA GLN A 15 -21.02 -23.85 32.11
C GLN A 15 -20.42 -22.87 33.13
N GLU A 16 -20.77 -23.00 34.41
CA GLU A 16 -20.15 -22.18 35.46
C GLU A 16 -18.65 -22.47 35.64
N ARG A 17 -18.24 -23.75 35.54
CA ARG A 17 -16.82 -24.14 35.58
C ARG A 17 -16.04 -23.62 34.37
N GLY A 18 -16.62 -23.68 33.17
CA GLY A 18 -16.02 -23.11 31.95
C GLY A 18 -15.78 -21.60 32.10
N ARG A 19 -16.81 -20.86 32.54
CA ARG A 19 -16.71 -19.42 32.80
C ARG A 19 -15.65 -19.06 33.85
N LEU A 20 -15.55 -19.84 34.94
CA LEU A 20 -14.50 -19.64 35.95
C LEU A 20 -13.10 -19.87 35.38
N GLY A 21 -12.92 -20.87 34.51
CA GLY A 21 -11.67 -21.11 33.79
C GLY A 21 -11.26 -19.92 32.93
N VAL A 22 -12.20 -19.35 32.16
CA VAL A 22 -11.97 -18.17 31.31
C VAL A 22 -11.55 -16.96 32.15
N LEU A 23 -12.26 -16.68 33.25
CA LEU A 23 -11.92 -15.58 34.16
C LEU A 23 -10.54 -15.77 34.81
N ALA A 24 -10.21 -16.99 35.24
CA ALA A 24 -8.91 -17.31 35.82
C ALA A 24 -7.78 -17.08 34.81
N MET A 25 -7.91 -17.60 33.58
CA MET A 25 -6.91 -17.37 32.53
C MET A 25 -6.82 -15.90 32.10
N SER A 26 -7.93 -15.17 32.05
CA SER A 26 -7.92 -13.72 31.75
C SER A 26 -7.12 -12.95 32.80
N CYS A 27 -7.31 -13.27 34.08
CA CYS A 27 -6.53 -12.65 35.17
C CYS A 27 -5.04 -12.99 35.04
N ILE A 28 -4.70 -14.24 34.70
CA ILE A 28 -3.32 -14.65 34.47
C ILE A 28 -2.72 -13.86 33.29
N ASN A 29 -3.45 -13.68 32.19
CA ASN A 29 -2.98 -12.91 31.03
C ASN A 29 -2.73 -11.44 31.38
N GLU A 30 -3.60 -10.83 32.20
CA GLU A 30 -3.40 -9.46 32.69
C GLU A 30 -2.15 -9.33 33.56
N LEU A 31 -1.82 -10.35 34.36
CA LEU A 31 -0.57 -10.38 35.12
C LEU A 31 0.65 -10.53 34.19
N MET A 32 0.54 -11.40 33.19
CA MET A 32 1.65 -11.70 32.27
C MET A 32 1.92 -10.60 31.24
N SER A 33 0.95 -9.73 30.96
CA SER A 33 1.12 -8.61 30.02
C SER A 33 2.00 -7.47 30.56
N LYS A 34 2.29 -7.44 31.87
CA LYS A 34 3.09 -6.39 32.50
C LYS A 34 4.59 -6.60 32.22
N ASN A 35 5.19 -5.68 31.47
CA ASN A 35 6.60 -5.75 31.05
C ASN A 35 7.62 -5.47 32.18
N CYS A 36 7.22 -4.70 33.21
CA CYS A 36 8.06 -4.38 34.37
C CYS A 36 7.86 -5.41 35.48
N VAL A 37 8.78 -6.36 35.57
CA VAL A 37 8.79 -7.38 36.63
C VAL A 37 10.09 -7.24 37.43
N PRO A 38 10.03 -6.88 38.73
CA PRO A 38 11.20 -6.85 39.60
C PRO A 38 11.90 -8.22 39.66
N MET A 39 13.22 -8.27 39.89
CA MET A 39 13.98 -9.54 40.00
C MET A 39 13.38 -10.52 41.03
N GLU A 40 12.77 -10.01 42.10
CA GLU A 40 12.10 -10.80 43.14
C GLU A 40 10.89 -11.59 42.63
N PHE A 41 10.30 -11.19 41.50
CA PHE A 41 9.15 -11.86 40.90
C PHE A 41 9.53 -12.95 39.89
N GLU A 42 10.82 -13.15 39.58
CA GLU A 42 11.24 -14.17 38.61
C GLU A 42 10.91 -15.61 39.08
N GLU A 43 11.02 -15.88 40.38
CA GLU A 43 10.63 -17.19 40.94
C GLU A 43 9.12 -17.43 40.80
N TYR A 44 8.31 -16.38 40.96
CA TYR A 44 6.86 -16.46 40.75
C TYR A 44 6.51 -16.73 39.29
N LEU A 45 7.18 -16.04 38.35
CA LEU A 45 7.03 -16.30 36.92
C LEU A 45 7.43 -17.74 36.55
N LEU A 46 8.52 -18.25 37.13
CA LEU A 46 8.95 -19.64 36.90
C LEU A 46 7.92 -20.65 37.41
N ARG A 47 7.32 -20.42 38.58
CA ARG A 47 6.24 -21.27 39.12
C ARG A 47 4.98 -21.20 38.27
N MET A 48 4.56 -20.00 37.86
CA MET A 48 3.44 -19.82 36.94
C MET A 48 3.69 -20.55 35.62
N PHE A 49 4.90 -20.43 35.08
CA PHE A 49 5.32 -21.18 33.90
C PHE A 49 5.21 -22.70 34.12
N GLN A 50 5.77 -23.25 35.22
CA GLN A 50 5.72 -24.69 35.48
C GLN A 50 4.28 -25.21 35.55
N GLN A 51 3.36 -24.44 36.12
CA GLN A 51 1.94 -24.80 36.16
C GLN A 51 1.30 -24.75 34.77
N THR A 52 1.59 -23.73 33.96
CA THR A 52 1.07 -23.67 32.58
C THR A 52 1.70 -24.75 31.69
N PHE A 53 2.97 -25.06 31.87
CA PHE A 53 3.64 -26.16 31.20
C PHE A 53 2.98 -27.50 31.54
N TYR A 54 2.66 -27.71 32.82
CA TYR A 54 1.88 -28.86 33.26
C TYR A 54 0.48 -28.89 32.64
N LEU A 55 -0.20 -27.75 32.50
CA LEU A 55 -1.49 -27.67 31.81
C LEU A 55 -1.35 -28.03 30.33
N LEU A 56 -0.35 -27.48 29.63
CA LEU A 56 -0.07 -27.79 28.23
C LEU A 56 0.27 -29.28 28.06
N GLN A 57 1.09 -29.86 28.95
CA GLN A 57 1.35 -31.30 29.01
C GLN A 57 0.07 -32.10 29.23
N LYS A 58 -0.84 -31.66 30.11
CA LYS A 58 -2.10 -32.35 30.37
C LYS A 58 -3.03 -32.35 29.15
N ILE A 59 -3.09 -31.23 28.44
CA ILE A 59 -3.87 -31.07 27.20
C ILE A 59 -3.28 -31.97 26.10
N THR A 60 -1.94 -32.08 26.02
CA THR A 60 -1.21 -32.79 24.95
C THR A 60 -0.64 -34.16 25.35
N LYS A 61 -1.09 -34.72 26.48
CA LYS A 61 -0.44 -35.83 27.21
C LYS A 61 -0.33 -37.13 26.43
N ASP A 62 -1.26 -37.38 25.51
CA ASP A 62 -1.34 -38.64 24.79
C ASP A 62 -0.70 -38.52 23.40
N ASN A 63 -0.02 -39.59 22.96
CA ASN A 63 0.64 -39.64 21.66
C ASN A 63 -0.32 -39.91 20.49
N ASN A 64 -1.63 -40.08 20.75
CA ASN A 64 -2.61 -40.29 19.69
C ASN A 64 -3.23 -38.95 19.27
N ALA A 65 -3.03 -38.58 18.01
CA ALA A 65 -3.51 -37.33 17.43
C ALA A 65 -5.03 -37.12 17.62
N HIS A 66 -5.82 -38.19 17.45
CA HIS A 66 -7.27 -38.13 17.65
C HIS A 66 -7.68 -37.78 19.08
N THR A 67 -6.89 -38.21 20.07
CA THR A 67 -7.20 -37.96 21.49
C THR A 67 -6.88 -36.53 21.90
N VAL A 68 -5.84 -35.91 21.33
CA VAL A 68 -5.50 -34.50 21.61
C VAL A 68 -6.54 -33.58 20.97
N LYS A 69 -6.90 -33.83 19.71
CA LYS A 69 -7.93 -33.05 19.01
C LYS A 69 -9.28 -33.12 19.74
N SER A 70 -9.73 -34.33 20.08
CA SER A 70 -10.99 -34.54 20.81
C SER A 70 -11.01 -33.82 22.16
N ARG A 71 -9.88 -33.76 22.89
CA ARG A 71 -9.79 -33.01 24.15
C ARG A 71 -9.90 -31.51 23.95
N LEU A 72 -9.30 -30.98 22.87
CA LEU A 72 -9.41 -29.56 22.55
C LEU A 72 -10.85 -29.21 22.14
N GLU A 73 -11.52 -30.06 21.38
CA GLU A 73 -12.94 -29.90 21.02
C GLU A 73 -13.89 -29.95 22.24
N GLU A 74 -13.51 -30.67 23.31
CA GLU A 74 -14.28 -30.74 24.56
C GLU A 74 -14.12 -29.50 25.46
N LEU A 75 -13.10 -28.67 25.23
CA LEU A 75 -12.84 -27.47 26.03
C LEU A 75 -13.66 -26.27 25.52
N ASP A 76 -13.93 -25.34 26.43
CA ASP A 76 -14.60 -24.07 26.10
C ASP A 76 -13.71 -23.25 25.14
N GLU A 77 -14.28 -22.79 24.03
CA GLU A 77 -13.55 -22.05 22.98
C GLU A 77 -12.90 -20.77 23.52
N SER A 78 -13.63 -20.01 24.37
CA SER A 78 -13.07 -18.81 25.00
C SER A 78 -11.94 -19.16 25.97
N TYR A 79 -11.96 -20.34 26.59
CA TYR A 79 -10.84 -20.79 27.42
C TYR A 79 -9.60 -21.10 26.57
N ILE A 80 -9.76 -21.76 25.42
CA ILE A 80 -8.67 -22.05 24.47
C ILE A 80 -8.06 -20.75 23.93
N GLU A 81 -8.89 -19.77 23.59
CA GLU A 81 -8.44 -18.45 23.15
C GLU A 81 -7.56 -17.80 24.23
N LYS A 82 -8.05 -17.72 25.48
CA LYS A 82 -7.28 -17.14 26.59
C LYS A 82 -6.03 -17.94 26.95
N PHE A 83 -6.05 -19.26 26.78
CA PHE A 83 -4.86 -20.08 26.96
C PHE A 83 -3.82 -19.85 25.85
N THR A 84 -4.27 -19.63 24.61
CA THR A 84 -3.40 -19.29 23.48
C THR A 84 -2.79 -17.90 23.65
N ASP A 85 -3.57 -16.92 24.11
CA ASP A 85 -3.08 -15.59 24.50
C ASP A 85 -1.97 -15.68 25.55
N PHE A 86 -2.13 -16.56 26.55
CA PHE A 86 -1.10 -16.79 27.55
C PHE A 86 0.22 -17.26 26.90
N LEU A 87 0.15 -18.28 26.04
CA LEU A 87 1.33 -18.82 25.35
C LEU A 87 2.01 -17.74 24.50
N ARG A 88 1.22 -16.88 23.83
CA ARG A 88 1.71 -15.72 23.08
C ARG A 88 2.43 -14.71 23.97
N LEU A 89 1.83 -14.32 25.10
CA LEU A 89 2.44 -13.41 26.07
C LEU A 89 3.74 -14.00 26.66
N PHE A 90 3.76 -15.30 26.94
CA PHE A 90 4.93 -15.99 27.44
C PHE A 90 6.10 -15.93 26.44
N VAL A 91 5.85 -16.31 25.18
CA VAL A 91 6.90 -16.32 24.14
C VAL A 91 7.39 -14.91 23.82
N SER A 92 6.48 -13.93 23.72
CA SER A 92 6.83 -12.55 23.35
C SER A 92 7.55 -11.78 24.46
N VAL A 93 7.14 -11.93 25.73
CA VAL A 93 7.63 -11.08 26.83
C VAL A 93 8.67 -11.79 27.71
N HIS A 94 8.46 -13.07 28.01
CA HIS A 94 9.14 -13.73 29.14
C HIS A 94 10.18 -14.78 28.72
N LEU A 95 10.03 -15.42 27.57
CA LEU A 95 10.90 -16.50 27.10
C LEU A 95 12.39 -16.11 27.13
N ARG A 96 12.73 -14.89 26.67
CA ARG A 96 14.12 -14.40 26.62
C ARG A 96 14.83 -14.45 27.96
N ARG A 97 14.10 -14.23 29.06
CA ARG A 97 14.64 -14.25 30.43
C ARG A 97 14.79 -15.70 30.90
N ILE A 98 13.75 -16.51 30.64
CA ILE A 98 13.61 -17.83 31.26
C ILE A 98 14.41 -18.92 30.55
N GLU A 99 14.61 -18.82 29.24
CA GLU A 99 15.30 -19.85 28.43
C GLU A 99 16.75 -20.10 28.88
N SER A 100 17.37 -19.12 29.54
CA SER A 100 18.73 -19.23 30.07
C SER A 100 18.84 -20.06 31.35
N TYR A 101 17.72 -20.32 32.04
CA TYR A 101 17.70 -21.16 33.24
C TYR A 101 17.84 -22.64 32.86
N SER A 102 18.79 -23.33 33.49
CA SER A 102 19.07 -24.75 33.24
C SER A 102 17.89 -25.69 33.55
N GLN A 103 16.94 -25.25 34.38
CA GLN A 103 15.74 -26.01 34.74
C GLN A 103 14.61 -25.91 33.71
N PHE A 104 14.73 -25.05 32.69
CA PHE A 104 13.68 -24.85 31.69
C PHE A 104 13.92 -25.74 30.45
N PRO A 105 13.07 -26.77 30.21
CA PRO A 105 13.22 -27.68 29.08
C PRO A 105 12.60 -27.09 27.81
N VAL A 106 13.25 -26.09 27.21
CA VAL A 106 12.73 -25.39 26.01
C VAL A 106 12.36 -26.32 24.85
N VAL A 107 13.14 -27.39 24.61
CA VAL A 107 12.86 -28.35 23.53
C VAL A 107 11.57 -29.14 23.80
N GLU A 108 11.32 -29.48 25.06
CA GLU A 108 10.08 -30.14 25.47
C GLU A 108 8.90 -29.16 25.32
N PHE A 109 9.07 -27.89 25.69
CA PHE A 109 8.07 -26.85 25.43
C PHE A 109 7.71 -26.71 23.96
N LEU A 110 8.70 -26.65 23.07
CA LEU A 110 8.45 -26.58 21.63
C LEU A 110 7.75 -27.84 21.13
N THR A 111 8.07 -29.02 21.69
CA THR A 111 7.38 -30.28 21.35
C THR A 111 5.90 -30.24 21.75
N LEU A 112 5.58 -29.73 22.94
CA LEU A 112 4.21 -29.60 23.41
C LEU A 112 3.44 -28.51 22.64
N LEU A 113 4.09 -27.37 22.34
CA LEU A 113 3.54 -26.31 21.51
C LEU A 113 3.25 -26.82 20.09
N PHE A 114 4.13 -27.64 19.53
CA PHE A 114 3.93 -28.31 18.24
C PHE A 114 2.67 -29.18 18.29
N LYS A 115 2.56 -30.07 19.28
CA LYS A 115 1.35 -30.88 19.47
C LYS A 115 0.11 -30.00 19.61
N TYR A 116 0.16 -28.95 20.41
CA TYR A 116 -0.97 -28.04 20.60
C TYR A 116 -1.37 -27.32 19.31
N THR A 117 -0.40 -26.90 18.49
CA THR A 117 -0.60 -26.17 17.23
C THR A 117 -1.31 -27.03 16.19
N PHE A 118 -0.79 -28.23 15.92
CA PHE A 118 -1.29 -29.08 14.83
C PHE A 118 -2.51 -29.92 15.19
N HIS A 119 -2.99 -29.83 16.44
CA HIS A 119 -4.25 -30.43 16.88
C HIS A 119 -5.33 -29.39 17.17
N GLN A 120 -5.12 -28.11 16.87
CA GLN A 120 -6.14 -27.08 17.01
C GLN A 120 -7.42 -27.48 16.24
N PRO A 121 -8.61 -27.31 16.84
CA PRO A 121 -9.86 -27.70 16.21
C PRO A 121 -10.28 -26.72 15.10
N THR A 122 -9.86 -25.45 15.19
CA THR A 122 -10.23 -24.38 14.26
C THR A 122 -9.02 -23.78 13.55
N HIS A 123 -9.25 -23.20 12.36
CA HIS A 123 -8.22 -22.49 11.60
C HIS A 123 -7.72 -21.23 12.33
N GLU A 124 -8.60 -20.51 13.02
CA GLU A 124 -8.23 -19.36 13.87
C GLU A 124 -7.32 -19.75 15.03
N GLY A 125 -7.57 -20.90 15.67
CA GLY A 125 -6.69 -21.44 16.70
C GLY A 125 -5.31 -21.80 16.14
N TYR A 126 -5.27 -22.41 14.95
CA TYR A 126 -4.03 -22.70 14.23
C TYR A 126 -3.25 -21.42 13.89
N PHE A 127 -3.91 -20.39 13.38
CA PHE A 127 -3.30 -19.08 13.08
C PHE A 127 -2.73 -18.41 14.33
N SER A 128 -3.50 -18.40 15.41
CA SER A 128 -3.04 -17.89 16.70
C SER A 128 -1.79 -18.62 17.19
N CYS A 129 -1.67 -19.92 16.92
CA CYS A 129 -0.46 -20.69 17.21
C CYS A 129 0.71 -20.37 16.27
N LEU A 130 0.47 -20.18 14.97
CA LEU A 130 1.52 -19.75 14.02
C LEU A 130 2.10 -18.38 14.38
N ASP A 131 1.30 -17.47 14.94
CA ASP A 131 1.78 -16.19 15.47
C ASP A 131 2.78 -16.39 16.63
N ILE A 132 2.52 -17.37 17.51
CA ILE A 132 3.43 -17.73 18.60
C ILE A 132 4.74 -18.29 18.04
N TRP A 133 4.67 -19.17 17.05
CA TRP A 133 5.85 -19.67 16.35
C TRP A 133 6.64 -18.55 15.69
N THR A 134 5.97 -17.61 15.04
CA THR A 134 6.60 -16.45 14.42
C THR A 134 7.37 -15.60 15.44
N LEU A 135 6.76 -15.31 16.59
CA LEU A 135 7.42 -14.62 17.71
C LEU A 135 8.66 -15.37 18.21
N PHE A 136 8.57 -16.70 18.30
CA PHE A 136 9.71 -17.54 18.69
C PHE A 136 10.84 -17.51 17.66
N LEU A 137 10.52 -17.58 16.36
CA LEU A 137 11.52 -17.54 15.29
C LEU A 137 12.21 -16.18 15.24
N ASP A 138 11.48 -15.07 15.41
CA ASP A 138 12.06 -13.72 15.49
C ASP A 138 13.00 -13.56 16.69
N TYR A 139 12.60 -14.12 17.83
CA TYR A 139 13.46 -14.21 19.01
C TYR A 139 14.76 -14.96 18.70
N LEU A 140 14.67 -16.14 18.06
CA LEU A 140 15.84 -16.96 17.72
C LEU A 140 16.76 -16.26 16.71
N THR A 141 16.19 -15.62 15.68
CA THR A 141 16.92 -14.81 14.70
C THR A 141 17.69 -13.68 15.39
N SER A 142 17.05 -12.95 16.30
CA SER A 142 17.69 -11.89 17.09
C SER A 142 18.83 -12.43 17.96
N LYS A 143 18.60 -13.57 18.62
CA LYS A 143 19.59 -14.24 19.47
C LYS A 143 20.84 -14.64 18.69
N ILE A 144 20.68 -15.24 17.51
CA ILE A 144 21.79 -15.63 16.63
C ILE A 144 22.57 -14.40 16.15
N LYS A 145 21.87 -13.33 15.73
CA LYS A 145 22.51 -12.06 15.33
C LYS A 145 23.35 -11.46 16.47
N SER A 146 22.92 -11.63 17.74
CA SER A 146 23.64 -11.13 18.91
C SER A 146 24.82 -11.99 19.40
N ARG A 147 24.88 -13.27 19.02
CA ARG A 147 25.89 -14.25 19.50
C ARG A 147 26.59 -14.97 18.33
N LEU A 148 27.25 -14.19 17.48
CA LEU A 148 27.88 -14.68 16.24
C LEU A 148 28.90 -15.82 16.45
N GLY A 149 29.60 -15.85 17.59
CA GLY A 149 30.61 -16.88 17.90
C GLY A 149 30.06 -18.27 18.24
N ASP A 150 28.81 -18.37 18.71
CA ASP A 150 28.16 -19.63 19.12
C ASP A 150 26.95 -19.99 18.22
N LYS A 151 26.88 -19.39 17.03
CA LYS A 151 25.73 -19.52 16.11
C LYS A 151 25.35 -20.97 15.84
N GLU A 152 26.32 -21.82 15.49
CA GLU A 152 26.09 -23.22 15.16
C GLU A 152 25.59 -24.01 16.37
N ALA A 153 26.18 -23.80 17.55
CA ALA A 153 25.76 -24.49 18.78
C ALA A 153 24.31 -24.12 19.17
N VAL A 154 23.91 -22.86 18.99
CA VAL A 154 22.53 -22.42 19.25
C VAL A 154 21.56 -23.02 18.23
N LEU A 155 21.92 -23.03 16.94
CA LEU A 155 21.06 -23.58 15.89
C LEU A 155 20.87 -25.09 16.03
N ASN A 156 21.93 -25.85 16.26
CA ASN A 156 21.88 -27.31 16.41
C ASN A 156 20.96 -27.74 17.56
N ARG A 157 20.79 -26.90 18.59
CA ARG A 157 19.86 -27.17 19.71
C ARG A 157 18.38 -27.18 19.27
N TYR A 158 18.04 -26.39 18.26
CA TYR A 158 16.65 -26.19 17.80
C TYR A 158 16.36 -26.87 16.46
N GLU A 159 17.38 -27.40 15.81
CA GLU A 159 17.33 -27.94 14.46
C GLU A 159 16.18 -28.92 14.24
N ASP A 160 16.12 -30.00 15.02
CA ASP A 160 15.07 -31.03 14.89
C ASP A 160 13.65 -30.45 15.03
N ALA A 161 13.45 -29.53 15.97
CA ALA A 161 12.14 -28.92 16.21
C ALA A 161 11.73 -28.00 15.06
N LEU A 162 12.67 -27.26 14.48
CA LEU A 162 12.42 -26.37 13.34
C LEU A 162 12.18 -27.15 12.05
N VAL A 163 12.93 -28.23 11.82
CA VAL A 163 12.71 -29.13 10.67
C VAL A 163 11.35 -29.81 10.79
N LEU A 164 10.98 -30.30 11.97
CA LEU A 164 9.66 -30.90 12.21
C LEU A 164 8.53 -29.88 12.00
N LEU A 165 8.68 -28.66 12.51
CA LEU A 165 7.74 -27.56 12.28
C LEU A 165 7.56 -27.30 10.77
N LEU A 166 8.66 -27.17 10.04
CA LEU A 166 8.64 -26.98 8.59
C LEU A 166 7.90 -28.11 7.88
N THR A 167 8.25 -29.37 8.16
CA THR A 167 7.62 -30.52 7.52
C THR A 167 6.11 -30.53 7.76
N GLU A 168 5.67 -30.28 8.99
CA GLU A 168 4.24 -30.33 9.29
C GLU A 168 3.47 -29.14 8.73
N VAL A 169 4.05 -27.92 8.73
CA VAL A 169 3.44 -26.78 8.03
C VAL A 169 3.28 -27.07 6.53
N LEU A 170 4.28 -27.70 5.90
CA LEU A 170 4.18 -28.13 4.50
C LEU A 170 3.10 -29.19 4.30
N ASN A 171 2.97 -30.16 5.20
CA ASN A 171 1.88 -31.14 5.13
C ASN A 171 0.50 -30.46 5.23
N ARG A 172 0.36 -29.46 6.11
CA ARG A 172 -0.89 -28.75 6.39
C ARG A 172 -1.42 -27.90 5.23
N ILE A 173 -0.55 -27.48 4.31
CA ILE A 173 -0.95 -26.74 3.09
C ILE A 173 -1.23 -27.66 1.90
N GLN A 174 -1.01 -28.97 2.03
CA GLN A 174 -1.20 -29.94 0.96
C GLN A 174 -2.50 -30.76 1.15
N PHE A 175 -3.34 -30.77 0.12
CA PHE A 175 -4.55 -31.58 0.00
C PHE A 175 -4.26 -33.07 0.19
N ARG A 176 -3.11 -33.59 -0.25
CA ARG A 176 -2.80 -35.02 -0.03
C ARG A 176 -2.78 -35.44 1.45
N TYR A 177 -2.56 -34.51 2.37
CA TYR A 177 -2.54 -34.76 3.81
C TYR A 177 -3.72 -34.12 4.56
N ASN A 178 -4.24 -32.99 4.06
CA ASN A 178 -5.24 -32.19 4.77
C ASN A 178 -6.49 -31.86 3.94
N GLN A 179 -6.83 -32.68 2.93
CA GLN A 179 -7.94 -32.43 2.00
C GLN A 179 -9.23 -31.94 2.67
N ALA A 180 -9.71 -32.66 3.68
CA ALA A 180 -11.01 -32.38 4.29
C ALA A 180 -11.13 -30.95 4.84
N GLN A 181 -10.05 -30.40 5.41
CA GLN A 181 -10.06 -29.04 5.94
C GLN A 181 -9.77 -28.00 4.85
N LEU A 182 -8.92 -28.33 3.88
CA LEU A 182 -8.58 -27.38 2.81
C LEU A 182 -9.74 -27.17 1.81
N GLU A 183 -10.63 -28.16 1.67
CA GLU A 183 -11.86 -28.03 0.87
C GLU A 183 -12.96 -27.20 1.55
N GLU A 184 -12.86 -26.96 2.87
CA GLU A 184 -13.80 -26.12 3.62
C GLU A 184 -13.47 -24.63 3.52
N LEU A 185 -12.24 -24.27 3.15
CA LEU A 185 -11.78 -22.89 3.04
C LEU A 185 -12.33 -22.23 1.78
N ASP A 186 -12.87 -21.02 1.93
CA ASP A 186 -13.37 -20.25 0.79
C ASP A 186 -12.22 -19.78 -0.13
N ASP A 187 -12.37 -20.02 -1.44
CA ASP A 187 -11.43 -19.64 -2.50
C ASP A 187 -12.06 -18.72 -3.55
N GLU A 188 -13.23 -18.12 -3.26
CA GLU A 188 -13.97 -17.27 -4.18
C GLU A 188 -14.18 -15.83 -3.67
N THR A 189 -14.53 -15.66 -2.40
CA THR A 189 -14.83 -14.35 -1.82
C THR A 189 -13.58 -13.65 -1.32
N LEU A 190 -13.48 -12.35 -1.61
CA LEU A 190 -12.36 -11.52 -1.17
C LEU A 190 -12.73 -10.77 0.10
N ASP A 191 -11.84 -10.79 1.09
CA ASP A 191 -11.93 -9.98 2.31
C ASP A 191 -11.53 -8.51 2.07
N ASP A 192 -11.50 -7.71 3.15
CA ASP A 192 -11.11 -6.30 3.11
C ASP A 192 -9.67 -6.08 2.61
N ASP A 193 -8.82 -7.11 2.71
CA ASP A 193 -7.43 -7.13 2.22
C ASP A 193 -7.31 -7.64 0.78
N GLN A 194 -8.43 -7.86 0.08
CA GLN A 194 -8.53 -8.45 -1.26
C GLN A 194 -7.92 -9.85 -1.35
N GLN A 195 -8.06 -10.67 -0.31
CA GLN A 195 -7.59 -12.06 -0.26
C GLN A 195 -8.74 -13.02 0.05
N THR A 196 -8.67 -14.24 -0.49
CA THR A 196 -9.59 -15.32 -0.10
C THR A 196 -9.16 -15.96 1.23
N GLU A 197 -10.06 -16.67 1.88
CA GLU A 197 -9.73 -17.41 3.11
C GLU A 197 -8.61 -18.43 2.87
N TRP A 198 -8.66 -19.15 1.74
CA TRP A 198 -7.59 -20.03 1.28
C TRP A 198 -6.26 -19.30 1.11
N GLN A 199 -6.25 -18.12 0.48
CA GLN A 199 -5.04 -17.32 0.28
C GLN A 199 -4.45 -16.84 1.61
N ARG A 200 -5.31 -16.42 2.56
CA ARG A 200 -4.90 -16.03 3.91
C ARG A 200 -4.26 -17.20 4.65
N TYR A 201 -4.90 -18.38 4.62
CA TYR A 201 -4.39 -19.61 5.24
C TYR A 201 -3.01 -20.02 4.71
N LEU A 202 -2.88 -20.05 3.38
CA LEU A 202 -1.61 -20.37 2.73
C LEU A 202 -0.56 -19.30 3.07
N ARG A 203 -0.93 -18.02 3.07
CA ARG A 203 0.00 -16.93 3.37
C ARG A 203 0.58 -17.03 4.77
N GLN A 204 -0.24 -17.25 5.80
CA GLN A 204 0.24 -17.33 7.17
C GLN A 204 1.11 -18.57 7.41
N SER A 205 0.74 -19.69 6.79
CA SER A 205 1.56 -20.92 6.84
C SER A 205 2.93 -20.72 6.19
N LEU A 206 2.98 -20.10 5.00
CA LEU A 206 4.24 -19.87 4.29
C LEU A 206 5.15 -18.83 4.95
N GLU A 207 4.63 -17.92 5.78
CA GLU A 207 5.45 -16.99 6.57
C GLU A 207 6.34 -17.74 7.57
N VAL A 208 5.79 -18.78 8.21
CA VAL A 208 6.55 -19.65 9.12
C VAL A 208 7.62 -20.42 8.35
N VAL A 209 7.29 -20.93 7.16
CA VAL A 209 8.25 -21.59 6.26
C VAL A 209 9.42 -20.66 5.91
N ALA A 210 9.13 -19.41 5.55
CA ALA A 210 10.13 -18.40 5.20
C ALA A 210 11.07 -18.09 6.39
N LYS A 211 10.52 -17.88 7.58
CA LYS A 211 11.32 -17.65 8.81
C LYS A 211 12.19 -18.85 9.17
N VAL A 212 11.69 -20.07 9.01
CA VAL A 212 12.53 -21.29 9.20
C VAL A 212 13.63 -21.35 8.14
N MET A 213 13.38 -20.94 6.89
CA MET A 213 14.40 -20.87 5.86
C MET A 213 15.50 -19.83 6.16
N GLU A 214 15.17 -18.67 6.75
CA GLU A 214 16.17 -17.69 7.20
C GLU A 214 17.19 -18.34 8.16
N LEU A 215 16.71 -19.21 9.04
CA LEU A 215 17.49 -19.89 10.08
C LEU A 215 18.22 -21.15 9.58
N LEU A 216 17.52 -22.02 8.85
CA LEU A 216 17.97 -23.35 8.39
C LEU A 216 17.79 -23.52 6.87
N PRO A 217 18.50 -22.74 6.05
CA PRO A 217 18.28 -22.66 4.60
C PRO A 217 18.46 -24.01 3.87
N THR A 218 19.51 -24.75 4.19
CA THR A 218 19.82 -26.03 3.54
C THR A 218 18.79 -27.10 3.88
N HIS A 219 18.37 -27.19 5.15
CA HIS A 219 17.33 -28.11 5.59
C HIS A 219 15.96 -27.73 5.02
N ALA A 220 15.67 -26.43 4.95
CA ALA A 220 14.43 -25.96 4.36
C ALA A 220 14.33 -26.34 2.88
N PHE A 221 15.41 -26.13 2.14
CA PHE A 221 15.50 -26.53 0.73
C PHE A 221 15.40 -28.05 0.55
N SER A 222 16.14 -28.84 1.34
CA SER A 222 16.14 -30.31 1.23
C SER A 222 14.81 -30.94 1.63
N THR A 223 13.99 -30.24 2.42
CA THR A 223 12.64 -30.68 2.79
C THR A 223 11.62 -30.30 1.73
N LEU A 224 11.65 -29.05 1.24
CA LEU A 224 10.64 -28.52 0.32
C LEU A 224 10.83 -29.03 -1.13
N PHE A 225 12.07 -29.02 -1.62
CA PHE A 225 12.34 -29.25 -3.04
C PHE A 225 11.95 -30.67 -3.52
N PRO A 226 12.19 -31.76 -2.77
CA PRO A 226 11.73 -33.10 -3.18
C PRO A 226 10.21 -33.18 -3.30
N VAL A 227 9.47 -32.59 -2.37
CA VAL A 227 7.99 -32.59 -2.39
C VAL A 227 7.45 -31.81 -3.59
N LEU A 228 8.09 -30.70 -3.95
CA LEU A 228 7.81 -29.97 -5.19
C LEU A 228 8.11 -30.84 -6.42
N GLN A 229 9.28 -31.48 -6.44
CA GLN A 229 9.76 -32.27 -7.57
C GLN A 229 8.80 -33.44 -7.88
N ASP A 230 8.31 -34.15 -6.86
CA ASP A 230 7.32 -35.22 -7.02
C ASP A 230 6.04 -34.73 -7.72
N ASN A 231 5.52 -33.58 -7.31
CA ASN A 231 4.31 -32.99 -7.89
C ASN A 231 4.57 -32.43 -9.31
N LEU A 232 5.75 -31.87 -9.55
CA LEU A 232 6.17 -31.44 -10.89
C LEU A 232 6.24 -32.63 -11.84
N ASP A 233 6.75 -33.78 -11.41
CA ASP A 233 6.86 -34.98 -12.24
C ASP A 233 5.49 -35.53 -12.63
N VAL A 234 4.49 -35.46 -11.73
CA VAL A 234 3.09 -35.78 -12.06
C VAL A 234 2.55 -34.85 -13.15
N TYR A 235 2.72 -33.53 -13.00
CA TYR A 235 2.22 -32.54 -13.96
C TYR A 235 2.91 -32.64 -15.33
N LEU A 236 4.24 -32.74 -15.34
CA LEU A 236 5.04 -32.92 -16.56
C LEU A 236 4.79 -34.29 -17.23
N GLY A 237 4.34 -35.28 -16.47
CA GLY A 237 3.93 -36.58 -16.97
C GLY A 237 2.56 -36.60 -17.64
N LEU A 238 1.74 -35.53 -17.52
CA LEU A 238 0.37 -35.53 -18.07
C LEU A 238 0.31 -35.73 -19.58
N GLN A 239 1.36 -35.36 -20.31
CA GLN A 239 1.42 -35.51 -21.77
C GLN A 239 1.14 -36.93 -22.24
N GLN A 240 1.54 -37.95 -21.48
CA GLN A 240 1.31 -39.37 -21.84
C GLN A 240 -0.17 -39.77 -21.80
N PHE A 241 -1.01 -38.98 -21.12
CA PHE A 241 -2.45 -39.20 -21.01
C PHE A 241 -3.25 -38.33 -21.98
N ILE A 242 -2.59 -37.54 -22.83
CA ILE A 242 -3.27 -36.66 -23.80
C ILE A 242 -3.55 -37.45 -25.08
N VAL A 243 -4.81 -37.50 -25.49
CA VAL A 243 -5.26 -38.12 -26.73
C VAL A 243 -5.81 -37.05 -27.67
N THR A 244 -5.45 -37.14 -28.95
CA THR A 244 -5.99 -36.27 -30.00
C THR A 244 -7.32 -36.85 -30.48
N SER A 245 -8.41 -36.13 -30.22
CA SER A 245 -9.73 -36.42 -30.78
C SER A 245 -10.02 -35.45 -31.94
N GLY A 246 -10.95 -35.79 -32.85
CA GLY A 246 -11.29 -34.96 -34.01
C GLY A 246 -11.76 -33.53 -33.68
N SER A 247 -12.09 -33.23 -32.42
CA SER A 247 -12.48 -31.90 -31.91
C SER A 247 -11.39 -31.16 -31.12
N GLY A 248 -10.25 -31.80 -30.79
CA GLY A 248 -9.20 -31.19 -29.96
C GLY A 248 -8.36 -32.19 -29.15
N HIS A 249 -7.55 -31.66 -28.24
CA HIS A 249 -6.79 -32.47 -27.27
C HIS A 249 -7.64 -32.73 -26.03
N ARG A 250 -7.66 -34.00 -25.59
CA ARG A 250 -8.39 -34.43 -24.39
C ARG A 250 -7.45 -35.15 -23.43
N LEU A 251 -7.59 -34.86 -22.14
CA LEU A 251 -6.94 -35.61 -21.07
C LEU A 251 -7.73 -36.90 -20.80
N ASN A 252 -7.10 -38.05 -21.06
CA ASN A 252 -7.69 -39.38 -20.90
C ASN A 252 -7.56 -39.92 -19.46
N ILE A 253 -7.89 -39.08 -18.48
CA ILE A 253 -8.02 -39.45 -17.08
C ILE A 253 -9.49 -39.26 -16.74
N THR A 254 -10.21 -40.38 -16.60
CA THR A 254 -11.68 -40.39 -16.52
C THR A 254 -12.22 -41.12 -15.29
N ALA A 255 -11.42 -41.99 -14.67
CA ALA A 255 -11.81 -42.65 -13.43
C ALA A 255 -11.87 -41.63 -12.29
N GLU A 256 -12.95 -41.65 -11.51
CA GLU A 256 -13.23 -40.68 -10.45
C GLU A 256 -12.08 -40.56 -9.43
N ASN A 257 -11.54 -41.70 -8.99
CA ASN A 257 -10.42 -41.74 -8.05
C ASN A 257 -9.14 -41.12 -8.63
N ASP A 258 -8.88 -41.33 -9.93
CA ASP A 258 -7.70 -40.77 -10.59
C ASP A 258 -7.87 -39.26 -10.82
N CYS A 259 -9.08 -38.82 -11.17
CA CYS A 259 -9.43 -37.39 -11.23
C CYS A 259 -9.25 -36.71 -9.87
N ARG A 260 -9.71 -37.32 -8.78
CA ARG A 260 -9.56 -36.78 -7.43
C ARG A 260 -8.09 -36.70 -7.00
N ARG A 261 -7.30 -37.74 -7.30
CA ARG A 261 -5.84 -37.73 -7.03
C ARG A 261 -5.12 -36.65 -7.83
N LEU A 262 -5.48 -36.50 -9.10
CA LEU A 262 -4.93 -35.44 -9.95
C LEU A 262 -5.29 -34.05 -9.40
N HIS A 263 -6.56 -33.81 -9.06
CA HIS A 263 -7.00 -32.56 -8.43
C HIS A 263 -6.15 -32.21 -7.20
N CYS A 264 -5.99 -33.14 -6.26
CA CYS A 264 -5.17 -32.93 -5.06
C CYS A 264 -3.71 -32.61 -5.42
N SER A 265 -3.10 -33.35 -6.37
CA SER A 265 -1.71 -33.10 -6.79
C SER A 265 -1.52 -31.75 -7.49
N LEU A 266 -2.50 -31.29 -8.28
CA LEU A 266 -2.44 -29.98 -8.91
C LEU A 266 -2.59 -28.84 -7.90
N ARG A 267 -3.50 -28.98 -6.92
CA ARG A 267 -3.66 -28.00 -5.83
C ARG A 267 -2.43 -27.98 -4.91
N ASP A 268 -1.83 -29.13 -4.63
CA ASP A 268 -0.55 -29.24 -3.91
C ASP A 268 0.56 -28.54 -4.67
N LEU A 269 0.69 -28.79 -5.98
CA LEU A 269 1.68 -28.15 -6.82
C LEU A 269 1.51 -26.62 -6.84
N SER A 270 0.28 -26.12 -6.96
CA SER A 270 -0.03 -24.69 -6.89
C SER A 270 0.45 -24.06 -5.58
N SER A 271 0.21 -24.74 -4.44
CA SER A 271 0.64 -24.29 -3.11
C SER A 271 2.16 -24.30 -2.95
N LEU A 272 2.83 -25.34 -3.46
CA LEU A 272 4.29 -25.49 -3.42
C LEU A 272 5.01 -24.51 -4.34
N LEU A 273 4.43 -24.17 -5.50
CA LEU A 273 4.95 -23.13 -6.39
C LEU A 273 4.92 -21.75 -5.70
N GLN A 274 3.84 -21.44 -4.98
CA GLN A 274 3.77 -20.24 -4.14
C GLN A 274 4.79 -20.26 -3.00
N ALA A 275 4.97 -21.42 -2.35
CA ALA A 275 5.99 -21.60 -1.32
C ALA A 275 7.37 -21.23 -1.88
N VAL A 276 7.78 -21.84 -2.99
CA VAL A 276 9.07 -21.57 -3.62
C VAL A 276 9.21 -20.14 -4.12
N GLY A 277 8.15 -19.54 -4.68
CA GLY A 277 8.15 -18.14 -5.08
C GLY A 277 8.52 -17.20 -3.92
N ARG A 278 7.99 -17.45 -2.72
CA ARG A 278 8.34 -16.65 -1.52
C ARG A 278 9.78 -16.81 -1.06
N LEU A 279 10.41 -17.93 -1.38
CA LEU A 279 11.78 -18.19 -0.97
C LEU A 279 12.82 -17.47 -1.84
N ALA A 280 12.41 -16.80 -2.93
CA ALA A 280 13.30 -16.13 -3.86
C ALA A 280 14.25 -15.12 -3.19
N GLU A 281 13.79 -14.39 -2.17
CA GLU A 281 14.60 -13.40 -1.45
C GLU A 281 15.76 -14.00 -0.64
N TYR A 282 15.69 -15.29 -0.28
CA TYR A 282 16.76 -15.99 0.44
C TYR A 282 17.87 -16.50 -0.47
N PHE A 283 17.78 -16.25 -1.78
CA PHE A 283 18.80 -16.61 -2.77
C PHE A 283 19.58 -15.41 -3.32
N ILE A 284 19.29 -14.19 -2.86
CA ILE A 284 19.92 -12.95 -3.36
C ILE A 284 20.88 -12.32 -2.33
N GLY A 285 21.68 -11.36 -2.78
CA GLY A 285 22.57 -10.58 -1.91
C GLY A 285 23.82 -11.37 -1.52
N ASP A 286 24.27 -11.25 -0.27
CA ASP A 286 25.53 -11.86 0.19
C ASP A 286 25.54 -13.40 0.10
N VAL A 287 24.37 -14.02 0.12
CA VAL A 287 24.22 -15.49 0.02
C VAL A 287 24.08 -16.00 -1.42
N PHE A 288 24.04 -15.11 -2.42
CA PHE A 288 23.82 -15.46 -3.83
C PHE A 288 24.81 -16.51 -4.32
N ALA A 289 26.11 -16.26 -4.16
CA ALA A 289 27.15 -17.18 -4.63
C ALA A 289 27.11 -18.55 -3.92
N ALA A 290 26.81 -18.55 -2.61
CA ALA A 290 26.78 -19.78 -1.81
C ALA A 290 25.58 -20.68 -2.15
N ARG A 291 24.46 -20.11 -2.63
CA ARG A 291 23.21 -20.82 -2.92
C ARG A 291 22.83 -20.80 -4.39
N PHE A 292 23.78 -20.43 -5.26
CA PHE A 292 23.54 -20.26 -6.69
C PHE A 292 23.01 -21.54 -7.35
N SER A 293 23.60 -22.71 -7.02
CA SER A 293 23.19 -24.00 -7.58
C SER A 293 21.75 -24.36 -7.26
N ASP A 294 21.32 -24.12 -6.02
CA ASP A 294 19.99 -24.48 -5.53
C ASP A 294 18.95 -23.59 -6.20
N ALA A 295 19.20 -22.28 -6.23
CA ALA A 295 18.36 -21.31 -6.92
C ALA A 295 18.26 -21.58 -8.43
N LEU A 296 19.39 -21.87 -9.08
CA LEU A 296 19.43 -22.20 -10.51
C LEU A 296 18.59 -23.45 -10.80
N THR A 297 18.71 -24.49 -9.97
CA THR A 297 17.91 -25.72 -10.12
C THR A 297 16.42 -25.43 -10.04
N VAL A 298 15.99 -24.59 -9.09
CA VAL A 298 14.60 -24.14 -8.97
C VAL A 298 14.16 -23.40 -10.22
N VAL A 299 14.92 -22.38 -10.64
CA VAL A 299 14.55 -21.53 -11.77
C VAL A 299 14.48 -22.35 -13.08
N GLU A 300 15.42 -23.27 -13.32
CA GLU A 300 15.36 -24.18 -14.46
C GLU A 300 14.10 -25.05 -14.47
N ARG A 301 13.66 -25.53 -13.29
CA ARG A 301 12.41 -26.27 -13.14
C ARG A 301 11.19 -25.39 -13.40
N LEU A 302 11.17 -24.16 -12.88
CA LEU A 302 10.09 -23.19 -13.09
C LEU A 302 9.95 -22.81 -14.58
N VAL A 303 11.07 -22.60 -15.28
CA VAL A 303 11.09 -22.35 -16.72
C VAL A 303 10.56 -23.56 -17.49
N LYS A 304 11.00 -24.78 -17.13
CA LYS A 304 10.56 -26.02 -17.77
C LYS A 304 9.05 -26.24 -17.63
N VAL A 305 8.49 -26.10 -16.42
CA VAL A 305 7.06 -26.32 -16.17
C VAL A 305 6.19 -25.28 -16.86
N THR A 306 6.63 -24.02 -16.89
CA THR A 306 5.93 -22.93 -17.57
C THR A 306 5.94 -23.14 -19.08
N LEU A 307 7.09 -23.50 -19.65
CA LEU A 307 7.19 -23.82 -21.09
C LEU A 307 6.28 -24.99 -21.46
N TYR A 308 6.29 -26.06 -20.66
CA TYR A 308 5.46 -27.23 -20.88
C TYR A 308 3.96 -26.89 -20.88
N GLY A 309 3.49 -26.11 -19.88
CA GLY A 309 2.11 -25.64 -19.81
C GLY A 309 1.67 -24.84 -21.04
N SER A 310 2.54 -23.95 -21.53
CA SER A 310 2.30 -23.14 -22.73
C SER A 310 2.34 -23.92 -24.04
N GLN A 311 3.29 -24.84 -24.21
CA GLN A 311 3.46 -25.63 -25.43
C GLN A 311 2.29 -26.60 -25.65
N ILE A 312 1.88 -27.29 -24.60
CA ILE A 312 0.78 -28.27 -24.65
C ILE A 312 -0.58 -27.59 -24.59
N LYS A 313 -0.64 -26.36 -24.07
CA LYS A 313 -1.88 -25.61 -23.82
C LYS A 313 -2.81 -26.36 -22.88
N LEU A 314 -2.25 -26.88 -21.78
CA LEU A 314 -3.01 -27.64 -20.77
C LEU A 314 -4.22 -26.87 -20.23
N TYR A 315 -4.13 -25.54 -20.15
CA TYR A 315 -5.23 -24.65 -19.77
C TYR A 315 -6.45 -24.69 -20.71
N ASN A 316 -6.28 -25.22 -21.94
CA ASN A 316 -7.33 -25.36 -22.95
C ASN A 316 -7.72 -26.82 -23.24
N ILE A 317 -7.17 -27.79 -22.50
CA ILE A 317 -7.45 -29.20 -22.75
C ILE A 317 -8.85 -29.59 -22.28
N GLU A 318 -9.51 -30.49 -23.00
CA GLU A 318 -10.75 -31.10 -22.52
C GLU A 318 -10.45 -32.10 -21.40
N THR A 319 -11.15 -32.02 -20.27
CA THR A 319 -11.01 -32.92 -19.13
C THR A 319 -12.32 -33.63 -18.82
N ALA A 320 -12.26 -34.75 -18.09
CA ALA A 320 -13.46 -35.50 -17.69
C ALA A 320 -14.35 -34.73 -16.70
N VAL A 321 -13.74 -33.87 -15.87
CA VAL A 321 -14.41 -33.03 -14.87
C VAL A 321 -13.97 -31.57 -15.05
N PRO A 322 -14.52 -30.85 -16.05
CA PRO A 322 -14.07 -29.51 -16.42
C PRO A 322 -14.20 -28.46 -15.31
N SER A 323 -15.20 -28.58 -14.45
CA SER A 323 -15.43 -27.62 -13.35
C SER A 323 -14.35 -27.67 -12.27
N VAL A 324 -13.58 -28.76 -12.19
CA VAL A 324 -12.56 -28.97 -11.15
C VAL A 324 -11.15 -28.90 -11.76
N LEU A 325 -10.85 -29.79 -12.70
CA LEU A 325 -9.49 -29.96 -13.22
C LEU A 325 -9.04 -28.80 -14.12
N LYS A 326 -9.95 -28.10 -14.78
CA LYS A 326 -9.57 -26.98 -15.65
C LYS A 326 -9.06 -25.79 -14.83
N PRO A 327 -9.78 -25.29 -13.80
CA PRO A 327 -9.24 -24.32 -12.84
C PRO A 327 -7.89 -24.74 -12.27
N ASP A 328 -7.72 -25.99 -11.84
CA ASP A 328 -6.45 -26.47 -11.29
C ASP A 328 -5.27 -26.34 -12.27
N LEU A 329 -5.47 -26.72 -13.53
CA LEU A 329 -4.44 -26.63 -14.58
C LEU A 329 -4.08 -25.16 -14.90
N ILE A 330 -5.08 -24.28 -14.87
CA ILE A 330 -4.89 -22.84 -15.03
C ILE A 330 -4.09 -22.28 -13.84
N ASP A 331 -4.41 -22.72 -12.64
CA ASP A 331 -3.78 -22.26 -11.40
C ASP A 331 -2.32 -22.70 -11.31
N VAL A 332 -2.01 -23.97 -11.58
CA VAL A 332 -0.62 -24.45 -11.63
C VAL A 332 0.21 -23.61 -12.61
N HIS A 333 -0.34 -23.30 -13.78
CA HIS A 333 0.39 -22.53 -14.78
C HIS A 333 0.51 -21.04 -14.41
N ALA A 334 -0.53 -20.45 -13.82
CA ALA A 334 -0.46 -19.08 -13.30
C ALA A 334 0.58 -18.97 -12.17
N GLN A 335 0.58 -19.93 -11.24
CA GLN A 335 1.54 -19.96 -10.14
C GLN A 335 2.96 -20.29 -10.59
N SER A 336 3.16 -21.05 -11.67
CA SER A 336 4.51 -21.25 -12.21
C SER A 336 5.09 -19.98 -12.81
N LEU A 337 4.26 -19.17 -13.49
CA LEU A 337 4.63 -17.83 -13.98
C LEU A 337 4.92 -16.88 -12.82
N ALA A 338 4.07 -16.84 -11.80
CA ALA A 338 4.24 -15.99 -10.62
C ALA A 338 5.47 -16.37 -9.78
N ALA A 339 5.72 -17.67 -9.59
CA ALA A 339 6.92 -18.16 -8.93
C ALA A 339 8.17 -17.76 -9.72
N LEU A 340 8.18 -17.92 -11.04
CA LEU A 340 9.31 -17.48 -11.87
C LEU A 340 9.51 -15.95 -11.82
N GLN A 341 8.42 -15.19 -11.74
CA GLN A 341 8.45 -13.73 -11.58
C GLN A 341 9.12 -13.33 -10.25
N ALA A 342 8.86 -14.05 -9.16
CA ALA A 342 9.46 -13.77 -7.85
C ALA A 342 10.99 -13.86 -7.88
N TYR A 343 11.56 -14.70 -8.75
CA TYR A 343 13.00 -14.82 -8.97
C TYR A 343 13.60 -13.71 -9.87
N SER A 344 12.86 -12.66 -10.23
CA SER A 344 13.35 -11.56 -11.06
C SER A 344 14.58 -10.84 -10.48
N HIS A 345 14.65 -10.61 -9.16
CA HIS A 345 15.83 -10.03 -8.53
C HIS A 345 17.05 -10.97 -8.57
N TRP A 346 16.83 -12.27 -8.39
CA TRP A 346 17.87 -13.28 -8.55
C TRP A 346 18.38 -13.34 -10.00
N LEU A 347 17.47 -13.31 -10.98
CA LEU A 347 17.82 -13.23 -12.40
C LEU A 347 18.58 -11.94 -12.74
N ALA A 348 18.30 -10.82 -12.07
CA ALA A 348 19.02 -9.57 -12.27
C ALA A 348 20.46 -9.63 -11.72
N GLN A 349 20.67 -10.26 -10.56
CA GLN A 349 22.02 -10.55 -10.04
C GLN A 349 22.75 -11.53 -10.96
N TYR A 350 22.10 -12.60 -11.42
CA TYR A 350 22.69 -13.52 -12.38
C TYR A 350 23.03 -12.83 -13.71
N CYS A 351 22.18 -11.95 -14.24
CA CYS A 351 22.48 -11.16 -15.44
C CYS A 351 23.75 -10.32 -15.29
N SER A 352 23.94 -9.74 -14.11
CA SER A 352 25.11 -8.91 -13.79
C SER A 352 26.39 -9.75 -13.72
N GLU A 353 26.31 -10.96 -13.16
CA GLU A 353 27.45 -11.89 -13.04
C GLU A 353 27.71 -12.76 -14.27
N ALA A 354 26.69 -12.99 -15.11
CA ALA A 354 26.74 -13.88 -16.27
C ALA A 354 27.83 -13.48 -17.27
N HIS A 355 28.11 -12.17 -17.37
CA HIS A 355 29.22 -11.62 -18.17
C HIS A 355 30.60 -12.17 -17.76
N ARG A 356 30.75 -12.72 -16.54
CA ARG A 356 32.01 -13.27 -16.01
C ARG A 356 32.08 -14.80 -15.98
N GLN A 357 30.96 -15.51 -16.07
CA GLN A 357 30.91 -16.96 -15.80
C GLN A 357 30.33 -17.81 -16.96
N ASN A 358 29.03 -17.68 -17.26
CA ASN A 358 28.35 -18.57 -18.23
C ASN A 358 27.18 -17.85 -18.95
N THR A 359 27.51 -16.97 -19.89
CA THR A 359 26.54 -16.15 -20.65
C THR A 359 25.51 -16.99 -21.42
N GLN A 360 25.91 -18.15 -21.97
CA GLN A 360 25.04 -18.95 -22.82
C GLN A 360 23.87 -19.57 -22.07
N GLN A 361 24.11 -20.11 -20.87
CA GLN A 361 23.06 -20.71 -20.04
C GLN A 361 22.00 -19.66 -19.65
N PHE A 362 22.43 -18.46 -19.28
CA PHE A 362 21.52 -17.36 -18.97
C PHE A 362 20.69 -16.92 -20.19
N VAL A 363 21.32 -16.77 -21.35
CA VAL A 363 20.63 -16.43 -22.60
C VAL A 363 19.57 -17.49 -22.94
N THR A 364 19.91 -18.77 -22.82
CA THR A 364 18.96 -19.87 -23.04
C THR A 364 17.79 -19.79 -22.05
N LEU A 365 18.07 -19.60 -20.76
CA LEU A 365 17.04 -19.53 -19.72
C LEU A 365 16.01 -18.41 -19.98
N ILE A 366 16.48 -17.20 -20.29
CA ILE A 366 15.60 -16.06 -20.61
C ILE A 366 14.87 -16.28 -21.93
N SER A 367 15.54 -16.83 -22.96
CA SER A 367 14.90 -17.11 -24.25
C SER A 367 13.78 -18.13 -24.11
N THR A 368 14.02 -19.22 -23.37
CA THR A 368 13.01 -20.25 -23.09
C THR A 368 11.85 -19.71 -22.24
N THR A 369 12.14 -18.83 -21.28
CA THR A 369 11.09 -18.11 -20.54
C THR A 369 10.20 -17.31 -21.50
N MET A 370 10.80 -16.61 -22.46
CA MET A 370 10.03 -15.85 -23.45
C MET A 370 9.24 -16.73 -24.42
N ASP A 371 9.77 -17.89 -24.81
CA ASP A 371 9.03 -18.88 -25.60
C ASP A 371 7.80 -19.41 -24.85
N ALA A 372 7.86 -19.47 -23.53
CA ALA A 372 6.73 -19.85 -22.68
C ALA A 372 5.69 -18.71 -22.53
N VAL A 373 6.14 -17.46 -22.40
CA VAL A 373 5.28 -16.28 -22.17
C VAL A 373 4.54 -15.85 -23.44
N THR A 374 5.21 -15.81 -24.59
CA THR A 374 4.66 -15.25 -25.83
C THR A 374 3.33 -15.86 -26.29
N PRO A 375 3.11 -17.20 -26.24
CA PRO A 375 1.83 -17.80 -26.59
C PRO A 375 0.66 -17.38 -25.69
N LEU A 376 0.95 -16.98 -24.44
CA LEU A 376 -0.06 -16.60 -23.44
C LEU A 376 -0.55 -15.17 -23.61
N ILE A 377 0.23 -14.32 -24.26
CA ILE A 377 -0.15 -12.93 -24.58
C ILE A 377 -1.12 -12.96 -25.77
N SER A 378 -2.38 -13.35 -25.52
CA SER A 378 -3.40 -13.54 -26.54
C SER A 378 -4.83 -13.38 -26.02
N THR A 379 -5.73 -12.85 -26.86
CA THR A 379 -7.17 -12.71 -26.58
C THR A 379 -7.91 -14.03 -26.41
N LYS A 380 -7.29 -15.17 -26.76
CA LYS A 380 -7.85 -16.53 -26.62
C LYS A 380 -7.47 -17.21 -25.29
N VAL A 381 -6.72 -16.52 -24.44
CA VAL A 381 -6.21 -17.03 -23.16
C VAL A 381 -6.99 -16.35 -22.05
N GLN A 382 -7.26 -17.07 -20.97
CA GLN A 382 -7.98 -16.51 -19.83
C GLN A 382 -7.17 -15.43 -19.10
N ASP A 383 -7.87 -14.46 -18.53
CA ASP A 383 -7.28 -13.25 -17.92
C ASP A 383 -6.23 -13.56 -16.85
N LYS A 384 -6.46 -14.55 -15.99
CA LYS A 384 -5.50 -14.93 -14.93
C LYS A 384 -4.12 -15.31 -15.51
N LEU A 385 -4.10 -16.11 -16.57
CA LEU A 385 -2.85 -16.52 -17.24
C LEU A 385 -2.24 -15.39 -18.06
N LEU A 386 -3.09 -14.65 -18.79
CA LEU A 386 -2.67 -13.50 -19.57
C LEU A 386 -1.96 -12.47 -18.67
N LEU A 387 -2.56 -12.10 -17.54
CA LEU A 387 -2.00 -11.15 -16.59
C LEU A 387 -0.71 -11.68 -15.95
N SER A 388 -0.67 -12.95 -15.53
CA SER A 388 0.54 -13.57 -14.97
C SER A 388 1.71 -13.53 -15.95
N ALA A 389 1.45 -13.82 -17.24
CA ALA A 389 2.45 -13.72 -18.30
C ALA A 389 2.91 -12.27 -18.53
N CYS A 390 1.99 -11.31 -18.49
CA CYS A 390 2.31 -9.88 -18.61
C CYS A 390 3.17 -9.39 -17.44
N HIS A 391 2.86 -9.77 -16.21
CA HIS A 391 3.63 -9.40 -15.02
C HIS A 391 5.06 -9.97 -15.03
N LEU A 392 5.24 -11.21 -15.49
CA LEU A 392 6.56 -11.77 -15.71
C LEU A 392 7.35 -10.98 -16.77
N LEU A 393 6.72 -10.67 -17.91
CA LEU A 393 7.35 -9.86 -18.96
C LEU A 393 7.75 -8.46 -18.44
N VAL A 394 6.88 -7.80 -17.66
CA VAL A 394 7.20 -6.52 -17.01
C VAL A 394 8.41 -6.68 -16.09
N SER A 395 8.45 -7.72 -15.25
CA SER A 395 9.56 -7.93 -14.30
C SER A 395 10.89 -8.18 -15.01
N LEU A 396 10.88 -8.90 -16.13
CA LEU A 396 12.06 -9.07 -16.99
C LEU A 396 12.50 -7.74 -17.61
N ALA A 397 11.54 -6.91 -18.05
CA ALA A 397 11.78 -5.61 -18.68
C ALA A 397 12.23 -4.51 -17.70
N THR A 398 11.81 -4.56 -16.43
CA THR A 398 12.12 -3.53 -15.42
C THR A 398 13.29 -3.90 -14.53
N THR A 399 13.34 -5.16 -14.08
CA THR A 399 14.27 -5.59 -13.03
C THR A 399 15.50 -6.26 -13.64
N VAL A 400 15.32 -7.27 -14.49
CA VAL A 400 16.44 -8.04 -15.07
C VAL A 400 17.17 -7.26 -16.16
N ARG A 401 16.42 -6.64 -17.08
CA ARG A 401 16.91 -5.81 -18.19
C ARG A 401 18.06 -6.44 -19.00
N PRO A 402 17.93 -7.68 -19.53
CA PRO A 402 18.96 -8.26 -20.37
C PRO A 402 19.08 -7.50 -21.70
N VAL A 403 20.31 -7.22 -22.12
CA VAL A 403 20.63 -6.44 -23.34
C VAL A 403 20.01 -7.06 -24.60
N PHE A 404 20.01 -8.40 -24.67
CA PHE A 404 19.51 -9.17 -25.81
C PHE A 404 17.99 -9.38 -25.79
N LEU A 405 17.26 -8.91 -24.77
CA LEU A 405 15.83 -9.21 -24.58
C LEU A 405 15.00 -8.83 -25.81
N ILE A 406 15.23 -7.64 -26.37
CA ILE A 406 14.52 -7.17 -27.57
C ILE A 406 14.82 -8.07 -28.78
N SER A 407 16.02 -8.66 -28.87
CA SER A 407 16.43 -9.48 -30.02
C SER A 407 15.84 -10.89 -30.00
N ILE A 408 15.22 -11.32 -28.90
CA ILE A 408 14.58 -12.64 -28.81
C ILE A 408 13.38 -12.69 -29.78
N PRO A 409 13.31 -13.69 -30.68
CA PRO A 409 12.21 -13.82 -31.64
C PRO A 409 10.81 -13.83 -31.00
N ALA A 410 10.69 -14.42 -29.81
CA ALA A 410 9.45 -14.46 -29.05
C ALA A 410 8.99 -13.05 -28.61
N VAL A 411 9.91 -12.16 -28.21
CA VAL A 411 9.61 -10.75 -27.88
C VAL A 411 9.26 -9.97 -29.14
N GLN A 412 9.98 -10.19 -30.24
CA GLN A 412 9.67 -9.57 -31.54
C GLN A 412 8.27 -9.94 -32.03
N LYS A 413 7.81 -11.17 -31.83
CA LYS A 413 6.42 -11.57 -32.13
C LYS A 413 5.39 -10.79 -31.32
N VAL A 414 5.65 -10.56 -30.03
CA VAL A 414 4.77 -9.75 -29.16
C VAL A 414 4.78 -8.29 -29.62
N PHE A 415 5.96 -7.72 -29.88
CA PHE A 415 6.11 -6.37 -30.40
C PHE A 415 5.30 -6.18 -31.69
N ASN A 416 5.50 -7.05 -32.67
CA ASN A 416 4.79 -7.01 -33.95
C ASN A 416 3.27 -7.13 -33.77
N ARG A 417 2.81 -8.03 -32.89
CA ARG A 417 1.37 -8.20 -32.58
C ARG A 417 0.76 -6.91 -32.02
N ILE A 418 1.46 -6.24 -31.10
CA ILE A 418 0.97 -5.02 -30.46
C ILE A 418 0.97 -3.83 -31.45
N THR A 419 1.92 -3.81 -32.39
CA THR A 419 2.00 -2.75 -33.41
C THR A 419 1.13 -3.01 -34.65
N ASP A 420 0.60 -4.23 -34.83
CA ASP A 420 -0.22 -4.60 -35.97
C ASP A 420 -1.61 -3.96 -35.89
N ALA A 421 -1.98 -3.23 -36.95
CA ALA A 421 -3.26 -2.56 -37.08
C ALA A 421 -4.47 -3.49 -37.02
N SER A 422 -4.29 -4.73 -37.49
CA SER A 422 -5.34 -5.72 -37.64
C SER A 422 -5.50 -6.61 -36.40
N ALA A 423 -4.58 -6.51 -35.44
CA ALA A 423 -4.61 -7.32 -34.23
C ALA A 423 -5.72 -6.85 -33.28
N GLN A 424 -6.44 -7.83 -32.72
CA GLN A 424 -7.40 -7.56 -31.65
C GLN A 424 -6.66 -7.11 -30.39
N ARG A 425 -7.09 -5.98 -29.83
CA ARG A 425 -6.59 -5.44 -28.55
C ARG A 425 -6.80 -6.45 -27.42
N LEU A 426 -5.83 -6.51 -26.50
CA LEU A 426 -5.96 -7.28 -25.27
C LEU A 426 -6.94 -6.59 -24.30
N VAL A 427 -7.35 -7.30 -23.24
CA VAL A 427 -8.07 -6.69 -22.11
C VAL A 427 -7.25 -5.53 -21.54
N ASP A 428 -7.89 -4.43 -21.14
CA ASP A 428 -7.21 -3.15 -20.87
C ASP A 428 -6.02 -3.27 -19.90
N LYS A 429 -6.18 -3.97 -18.76
CA LYS A 429 -5.08 -4.21 -17.82
C LYS A 429 -3.88 -4.93 -18.47
N ALA A 430 -4.13 -5.96 -19.27
CA ALA A 430 -3.08 -6.69 -19.97
C ALA A 430 -2.43 -5.85 -21.08
N GLN A 431 -3.22 -5.05 -21.80
CA GLN A 431 -2.72 -4.14 -22.83
C GLN A 431 -1.73 -3.13 -22.23
N VAL A 432 -2.09 -2.51 -21.10
CA VAL A 432 -1.24 -1.57 -20.37
C VAL A 432 0.07 -2.24 -19.95
N LEU A 433 0.01 -3.41 -19.29
CA LEU A 433 1.20 -4.12 -18.82
C LEU A 433 2.16 -4.54 -19.95
N VAL A 434 1.63 -5.05 -21.07
CA VAL A 434 2.48 -5.43 -22.22
C VAL A 434 3.13 -4.20 -22.84
N CYS A 435 2.38 -3.12 -23.03
CA CYS A 435 2.92 -1.87 -23.57
C CYS A 435 3.99 -1.27 -22.64
N ARG A 436 3.75 -1.30 -21.32
CA ARG A 436 4.73 -0.91 -20.30
C ARG A 436 6.02 -1.70 -20.45
N ALA A 437 5.93 -3.03 -20.54
CA ALA A 437 7.10 -3.87 -20.67
C ALA A 437 7.88 -3.60 -21.97
N LEU A 438 7.20 -3.51 -23.11
CA LEU A 438 7.84 -3.19 -24.39
C LEU A 438 8.48 -1.80 -24.38
N SER A 439 7.82 -0.80 -23.77
CA SER A 439 8.39 0.53 -23.60
C SER A 439 9.62 0.50 -22.70
N ASN A 440 9.58 -0.23 -21.57
CA ASN A 440 10.70 -0.35 -20.64
C ASN A 440 11.93 -1.02 -21.24
N ILE A 441 11.74 -2.04 -22.08
CA ILE A 441 12.84 -2.65 -22.86
C ILE A 441 13.55 -1.59 -23.71
N LEU A 442 12.86 -0.55 -24.15
CA LEU A 442 13.38 0.51 -25.03
C LEU A 442 13.83 1.76 -24.27
N LEU A 443 13.29 2.04 -23.08
CA LEU A 443 13.56 3.27 -22.33
C LEU A 443 14.51 3.11 -21.13
N LEU A 444 14.48 1.97 -20.43
CA LEU A 444 15.28 1.80 -19.21
C LEU A 444 16.74 1.49 -19.53
N PRO A 445 17.72 2.15 -18.89
CA PRO A 445 19.13 1.86 -19.14
C PRO A 445 19.44 0.40 -18.76
N TRP A 446 20.25 -0.27 -19.59
CA TRP A 446 20.78 -1.58 -19.25
C TRP A 446 21.76 -1.45 -18.09
N PRO A 447 21.68 -2.34 -17.09
CA PRO A 447 22.57 -2.31 -15.93
C PRO A 447 24.01 -2.59 -16.36
N ASN A 448 24.97 -1.97 -15.67
CA ASN A 448 26.41 -2.20 -15.82
C ASN A 448 27.01 -1.91 -17.21
N LEU A 449 26.28 -1.21 -18.09
CA LEU A 449 26.80 -0.74 -19.38
C LEU A 449 27.00 0.78 -19.41
N PRO A 450 28.10 1.27 -19.99
CA PRO A 450 28.33 2.70 -20.15
C PRO A 450 27.36 3.32 -21.16
N GLU A 451 27.15 4.63 -21.06
CA GLU A 451 26.14 5.38 -21.83
C GLU A 451 26.28 5.26 -23.36
N ASN A 452 27.51 5.08 -23.86
CA ASN A 452 27.81 4.90 -25.29
C ASN A 452 27.37 3.52 -25.83
N GLU A 453 27.22 2.51 -24.96
CA GLU A 453 26.87 1.14 -25.34
C GLU A 453 25.38 0.83 -25.17
N GLN A 454 24.59 1.79 -24.67
CA GLN A 454 23.14 1.65 -24.43
C GLN A 454 22.28 1.59 -25.72
N GLN A 455 22.90 1.78 -26.90
CA GLN A 455 22.23 1.75 -28.21
C GLN A 455 20.99 2.67 -28.32
N TRP A 456 21.03 3.82 -27.65
CA TRP A 456 19.92 4.78 -27.62
C TRP A 456 19.33 5.17 -28.98
N PRO A 457 20.11 5.34 -30.08
CA PRO A 457 19.53 5.70 -31.37
C PRO A 457 18.53 4.67 -31.90
N VAL A 458 18.89 3.38 -31.86
CA VAL A 458 18.03 2.29 -32.33
C VAL A 458 16.81 2.14 -31.43
N ARG A 459 17.03 2.19 -30.10
CA ARG A 459 15.95 2.11 -29.11
C ARG A 459 14.95 3.25 -29.25
N SER A 460 15.42 4.46 -29.53
CA SER A 460 14.57 5.63 -29.78
C SER A 460 13.71 5.47 -31.02
N ILE A 461 14.26 4.94 -32.13
CA ILE A 461 13.49 4.68 -33.36
C ILE A 461 12.39 3.65 -33.08
N ASN A 462 12.74 2.56 -32.41
CA ASN A 462 11.78 1.51 -32.06
C ASN A 462 10.68 2.00 -31.11
N HIS A 463 11.03 2.86 -30.15
CA HIS A 463 10.06 3.45 -29.22
C HIS A 463 9.10 4.39 -29.95
N THR A 464 9.60 5.22 -30.87
CA THR A 464 8.74 6.06 -31.71
C THR A 464 7.81 5.22 -32.60
N SER A 465 8.30 4.10 -33.16
CA SER A 465 7.45 3.17 -33.91
C SER A 465 6.34 2.57 -33.04
N LEU A 466 6.67 2.13 -31.83
CA LEU A 466 5.71 1.59 -30.86
C LEU A 466 4.61 2.62 -30.52
N ILE A 467 5.00 3.82 -30.09
CA ILE A 467 4.04 4.87 -29.72
C ILE A 467 3.20 5.30 -30.92
N SER A 468 3.81 5.40 -32.11
CA SER A 468 3.10 5.71 -33.35
C SER A 468 2.00 4.67 -33.62
N ALA A 469 2.30 3.38 -33.50
CA ALA A 469 1.30 2.33 -33.68
C ALA A 469 0.17 2.41 -32.64
N LEU A 470 0.52 2.54 -31.35
CA LEU A 470 -0.44 2.59 -30.23
C LEU A 470 -1.36 3.82 -30.27
N SER A 471 -0.88 4.94 -30.81
CA SER A 471 -1.63 6.20 -30.90
C SER A 471 -2.22 6.47 -32.28
N ARG A 472 -2.13 5.55 -33.25
CA ARG A 472 -2.54 5.81 -34.64
C ARG A 472 -3.99 6.29 -34.74
N ASP A 473 -4.93 5.54 -34.16
CA ASP A 473 -6.35 5.85 -34.28
C ASP A 473 -6.71 7.12 -33.49
N TYR A 474 -6.05 7.32 -32.34
CA TYR A 474 -6.13 8.55 -31.55
C TYR A 474 -5.65 9.78 -32.32
N ARG A 475 -4.52 9.70 -33.04
CA ARG A 475 -3.99 10.81 -33.86
C ARG A 475 -4.91 11.16 -35.02
N ASN A 476 -5.61 10.19 -35.60
CA ASN A 476 -6.60 10.40 -36.66
C ASN A 476 -7.84 11.17 -36.17
N LEU A 477 -8.11 11.21 -34.86
CA LEU A 477 -9.21 12.02 -34.31
C LEU A 477 -8.99 13.52 -34.54
N LYS A 478 -7.75 14.00 -34.57
CA LYS A 478 -7.44 15.43 -34.80
C LYS A 478 -7.99 15.93 -36.15
N SER A 479 -7.83 15.15 -37.21
CA SER A 479 -8.40 15.48 -38.52
C SER A 479 -9.93 15.45 -38.53
N SER A 480 -10.54 14.57 -37.72
CA SER A 480 -12.00 14.44 -37.63
C SER A 480 -12.65 15.49 -36.72
N ALA A 481 -11.92 16.05 -35.75
CA ALA A 481 -12.41 17.12 -34.87
C ALA A 481 -12.41 18.50 -35.56
N VAL A 482 -11.47 18.72 -36.49
CA VAL A 482 -11.35 19.97 -37.27
C VAL A 482 -12.32 19.99 -38.46
N ALA A 483 -12.67 18.85 -39.03
CA ALA A 483 -13.70 18.73 -40.05
C ALA A 483 -15.05 18.49 -39.38
N SER A 484 -15.95 19.47 -39.37
CA SER A 484 -17.29 19.41 -38.76
C SER A 484 -18.27 18.38 -39.38
N GLN A 485 -17.79 17.23 -39.88
CA GLN A 485 -18.58 16.20 -40.52
C GLN A 485 -18.37 14.82 -39.88
N ARG A 486 -19.32 14.49 -39.00
CA ARG A 486 -19.79 13.16 -38.59
C ARG A 486 -19.38 12.00 -39.51
N LYS A 487 -18.63 11.03 -38.98
CA LYS A 487 -18.73 9.61 -39.38
C LYS A 487 -18.51 8.58 -38.25
N MET A 488 -17.91 8.92 -37.11
CA MET A 488 -17.81 8.01 -35.97
C MET A 488 -18.85 8.32 -34.87
N PRO A 489 -19.50 7.31 -34.27
CA PRO A 489 -20.25 7.46 -33.03
C PRO A 489 -19.40 8.12 -31.93
N LEU A 490 -20.03 8.97 -31.10
CA LEU A 490 -19.38 9.64 -29.98
C LEU A 490 -18.78 8.62 -28.99
N ASP A 491 -19.45 7.50 -28.76
CA ASP A 491 -19.00 6.44 -27.85
C ASP A 491 -17.71 5.76 -28.34
N ASP A 492 -17.59 5.48 -29.64
CA ASP A 492 -16.36 4.89 -30.21
C ASP A 492 -15.16 5.84 -30.05
N THR A 493 -15.41 7.15 -30.15
CA THR A 493 -14.37 8.18 -29.96
C THR A 493 -13.89 8.21 -28.51
N LYS A 494 -14.81 8.15 -27.54
CA LYS A 494 -14.48 8.09 -26.11
C LYS A 494 -13.63 6.87 -25.78
N VAL A 495 -14.02 5.71 -26.29
CA VAL A 495 -13.30 4.45 -26.08
C VAL A 495 -11.85 4.60 -26.57
N ILE A 496 -11.62 5.12 -27.77
CA ILE A 496 -10.27 5.34 -28.31
C ILE A 496 -9.44 6.26 -27.39
N ILE A 497 -10.04 7.36 -26.89
CA ILE A 497 -9.35 8.30 -26.02
C ILE A 497 -8.92 7.62 -24.71
N HIS A 498 -9.84 7.01 -23.98
CA HIS A 498 -9.52 6.31 -22.73
C HIS A 498 -8.48 5.22 -22.94
N GLN A 499 -8.68 4.41 -23.98
CA GLN A 499 -7.82 3.29 -24.29
C GLN A 499 -6.39 3.69 -24.66
N THR A 500 -6.21 4.77 -25.41
CA THR A 500 -4.87 5.26 -25.77
C THR A 500 -4.24 6.00 -24.60
N LEU A 501 -4.95 6.94 -23.98
CA LEU A 501 -4.39 7.75 -22.90
C LEU A 501 -4.01 6.93 -21.68
N SER A 502 -4.80 5.93 -21.28
CA SER A 502 -4.43 5.02 -20.19
C SER A 502 -3.08 4.32 -20.41
N VAL A 503 -2.78 3.93 -21.67
CA VAL A 503 -1.48 3.32 -22.00
C VAL A 503 -0.36 4.36 -22.01
N LEU A 504 -0.59 5.55 -22.55
CA LEU A 504 0.44 6.59 -22.62
C LEU A 504 0.75 7.18 -21.23
N GLU A 505 -0.27 7.34 -20.39
CA GLU A 505 -0.14 7.76 -19.00
C GLU A 505 0.73 6.78 -18.21
N ASP A 506 0.44 5.49 -18.32
CA ASP A 506 1.19 4.42 -17.67
C ASP A 506 2.68 4.42 -18.06
N ILE A 507 2.96 4.59 -19.36
CA ILE A 507 4.34 4.67 -19.88
C ILE A 507 5.07 5.86 -19.27
N VAL A 508 4.42 7.02 -19.16
CA VAL A 508 5.03 8.25 -18.63
C VAL A 508 5.25 8.13 -17.11
N GLU A 509 4.26 7.61 -16.38
CA GLU A 509 4.36 7.42 -14.94
C GLU A 509 5.54 6.50 -14.60
N ASN A 510 5.69 5.40 -15.34
CA ASN A 510 6.73 4.40 -15.12
C ASN A 510 8.16 4.93 -15.36
N ILE A 511 8.34 6.01 -16.14
CA ILE A 511 9.66 6.62 -16.42
C ILE A 511 9.90 7.95 -15.71
N SER A 512 8.95 8.40 -14.87
CA SER A 512 9.01 9.70 -14.20
C SER A 512 10.25 9.88 -13.31
N GLY A 513 10.67 8.81 -12.63
CA GLY A 513 11.88 8.76 -11.79
C GLY A 513 13.18 8.42 -12.51
N GLU A 514 13.14 8.18 -13.82
CA GLU A 514 14.27 7.65 -14.59
C GLU A 514 15.21 8.74 -15.13
N SER A 515 16.31 8.29 -15.74
CA SER A 515 17.34 9.15 -16.32
C SER A 515 16.78 10.19 -17.30
N THR A 516 17.45 11.36 -17.39
CA THR A 516 17.06 12.41 -18.33
C THR A 516 17.00 11.91 -19.78
N LYS A 517 17.87 10.97 -20.16
CA LYS A 517 17.91 10.40 -21.52
C LYS A 517 16.66 9.56 -21.81
N SER A 518 16.27 8.68 -20.88
CA SER A 518 15.03 7.89 -20.97
C SER A 518 13.80 8.78 -21.13
N ARG A 519 13.72 9.84 -20.31
CA ARG A 519 12.64 10.84 -20.37
C ARG A 519 12.63 11.62 -21.69
N GLN A 520 13.79 12.00 -22.22
CA GLN A 520 13.90 12.66 -23.54
C GLN A 520 13.38 11.76 -24.66
N ILE A 521 13.79 10.49 -24.70
CA ILE A 521 13.34 9.54 -25.72
C ILE A 521 11.82 9.33 -25.60
N CYS A 522 11.31 9.14 -24.38
CA CYS A 522 9.88 8.99 -24.11
C CYS A 522 9.08 10.19 -24.65
N TYR A 523 9.47 11.42 -24.27
CA TYR A 523 8.78 12.63 -24.72
C TYR A 523 8.85 12.80 -26.25
N ASN A 524 10.01 12.58 -26.87
CA ASN A 524 10.17 12.69 -28.32
C ASN A 524 9.20 11.77 -29.07
N SER A 525 8.97 10.55 -28.58
CA SER A 525 8.00 9.63 -29.17
C SER A 525 6.54 10.02 -28.90
N LEU A 526 6.27 10.66 -27.77
CA LEU A 526 4.92 11.08 -27.36
C LEU A 526 4.49 12.45 -27.91
N GLN A 527 5.42 13.27 -28.39
CA GLN A 527 5.20 14.69 -28.72
C GLN A 527 3.93 14.94 -29.55
N GLU A 528 3.70 14.12 -30.59
CA GLU A 528 2.52 14.24 -31.44
C GLU A 528 1.22 13.91 -30.69
N SER A 529 1.22 12.86 -29.86
CA SER A 529 0.06 12.48 -29.04
C SER A 529 -0.27 13.56 -28.00
N VAL A 530 0.72 14.21 -27.41
CA VAL A 530 0.51 15.34 -26.49
C VAL A 530 -0.11 16.54 -27.21
N GLN A 531 0.35 16.86 -28.42
CA GLN A 531 -0.23 17.93 -29.24
C GLN A 531 -1.65 17.62 -29.67
N VAL A 532 -1.95 16.37 -30.02
CA VAL A 532 -3.32 15.92 -30.32
C VAL A 532 -4.21 16.05 -29.09
N SER A 533 -3.72 15.64 -27.92
CA SER A 533 -4.44 15.78 -26.64
C SER A 533 -4.81 17.23 -26.38
N LEU A 534 -3.87 18.16 -26.54
CA LEU A 534 -4.15 19.58 -26.33
C LEU A 534 -5.16 20.14 -27.35
N ALA A 535 -5.10 19.68 -28.60
CA ALA A 535 -6.02 20.11 -29.65
C ALA A 535 -7.44 19.54 -29.49
N LEU A 536 -7.58 18.32 -28.94
CA LEU A 536 -8.88 17.69 -28.67
C LEU A 536 -9.54 18.24 -27.40
N PHE A 537 -8.75 18.73 -26.44
CA PHE A 537 -9.24 19.13 -25.11
C PHE A 537 -10.46 20.08 -25.15
N PRO A 538 -10.47 21.18 -25.96
CA PRO A 538 -11.62 22.07 -26.04
C PRO A 538 -12.90 21.40 -26.57
N ALA A 539 -12.77 20.37 -27.42
CA ALA A 539 -13.93 19.67 -27.99
C ALA A 539 -14.63 18.75 -26.96
N PHE A 540 -13.92 18.34 -25.92
CA PHE A 540 -14.40 17.39 -24.91
C PHE A 540 -14.60 17.99 -23.52
N ILE A 541 -14.41 19.30 -23.33
CA ILE A 541 -14.47 19.98 -22.01
C ILE A 541 -15.79 19.74 -21.25
N HIS A 542 -16.91 19.56 -21.95
CA HIS A 542 -18.22 19.28 -21.35
C HIS A 542 -18.47 17.79 -21.07
N GLN A 543 -17.55 16.90 -21.42
CA GLN A 543 -17.61 15.46 -21.16
C GLN A 543 -16.64 15.13 -20.01
N SER A 544 -17.18 14.99 -18.80
CA SER A 544 -16.38 14.85 -17.58
C SER A 544 -15.52 13.58 -17.57
N ASP A 545 -16.03 12.46 -18.09
CA ASP A 545 -15.28 11.20 -18.26
C ASP A 545 -14.02 11.36 -19.11
N VAL A 546 -14.17 11.96 -20.30
CA VAL A 546 -13.03 12.18 -21.21
C VAL A 546 -12.09 13.23 -20.65
N THR A 547 -12.62 14.32 -20.09
CA THR A 547 -11.82 15.40 -19.50
C THR A 547 -10.99 14.91 -18.33
N ASP A 548 -11.55 14.03 -17.49
CA ASP A 548 -10.87 13.43 -16.35
C ASP A 548 -9.64 12.61 -16.80
N GLU A 549 -9.79 11.81 -17.85
CA GLU A 549 -8.70 11.04 -18.45
C GLU A 549 -7.63 11.95 -19.07
N MET A 550 -8.05 12.97 -19.85
CA MET A 550 -7.11 13.90 -20.49
C MET A 550 -6.30 14.67 -19.46
N LEU A 551 -6.93 15.16 -18.39
CA LEU A 551 -6.23 15.82 -17.30
C LEU A 551 -5.35 14.85 -16.50
N SER A 552 -5.71 13.58 -16.39
CA SER A 552 -4.85 12.56 -15.78
C SER A 552 -3.55 12.44 -16.57
N PHE A 553 -3.65 12.29 -17.89
CA PHE A 553 -2.51 12.24 -18.78
C PHE A 553 -1.64 13.51 -18.68
N PHE A 554 -2.25 14.71 -18.72
CA PHE A 554 -1.50 15.96 -18.57
C PHE A 554 -0.86 16.11 -17.19
N LEU A 555 -1.53 15.73 -16.11
CA LEU A 555 -0.95 15.75 -14.77
C LEU A 555 0.29 14.85 -14.70
N THR A 556 0.22 13.66 -15.28
CA THR A 556 1.33 12.71 -15.35
C THR A 556 2.48 13.24 -16.22
N LEU A 557 2.19 13.89 -17.34
CA LEU A 557 3.20 14.62 -18.13
C LEU A 557 3.87 15.75 -17.34
N PHE A 558 3.11 16.54 -16.59
CA PHE A 558 3.65 17.65 -15.79
C PHE A 558 4.55 17.15 -14.65
N ARG A 559 4.22 16.00 -14.06
CA ARG A 559 5.03 15.37 -13.01
C ARG A 559 6.30 14.72 -13.56
N GLY A 560 6.22 14.02 -14.69
CA GLY A 560 7.32 13.20 -15.22
C GLY A 560 8.19 13.85 -16.31
N LEU A 561 7.57 14.64 -17.22
CA LEU A 561 8.17 15.06 -18.50
C LEU A 561 8.15 16.57 -18.77
N ARG A 562 7.70 17.40 -17.83
CA ARG A 562 7.59 18.86 -18.01
C ARG A 562 8.89 19.52 -18.48
N VAL A 563 10.04 19.09 -17.97
CA VAL A 563 11.35 19.63 -18.39
C VAL A 563 11.61 19.34 -19.87
N GLN A 564 11.27 18.15 -20.33
CA GLN A 564 11.43 17.73 -21.73
C GLN A 564 10.41 18.40 -22.65
N MET A 565 9.19 18.68 -22.16
CA MET A 565 8.17 19.44 -22.90
C MET A 565 8.62 20.84 -23.28
N GLY A 566 9.47 21.43 -22.44
CA GLY A 566 9.96 22.78 -22.62
C GLY A 566 8.97 23.83 -22.15
N VAL A 567 9.52 24.99 -21.80
CA VAL A 567 8.78 26.13 -21.27
C VAL A 567 7.64 26.59 -22.19
N PRO A 568 7.87 26.90 -23.49
CA PRO A 568 6.83 27.53 -24.31
C PRO A 568 5.58 26.65 -24.46
N PHE A 569 5.77 25.35 -24.59
CA PHE A 569 4.66 24.42 -24.74
C PHE A 569 3.91 24.20 -23.41
N THR A 570 4.64 24.18 -22.29
CA THR A 570 4.03 24.13 -20.95
C THR A 570 3.16 25.37 -20.69
N GLU A 571 3.65 26.57 -21.04
CA GLU A 571 2.88 27.82 -20.96
C GLU A 571 1.60 27.77 -21.81
N GLN A 572 1.70 27.25 -23.03
CA GLN A 572 0.54 27.08 -23.91
C GLN A 572 -0.53 26.18 -23.29
N ILE A 573 -0.14 25.07 -22.67
CA ILE A 573 -1.09 24.15 -22.01
C ILE A 573 -1.76 24.85 -20.83
N ILE A 574 -0.99 25.49 -19.95
CA ILE A 574 -1.52 26.20 -18.77
C ILE A 574 -2.49 27.30 -19.20
N GLN A 575 -2.11 28.11 -20.20
CA GLN A 575 -2.97 29.17 -20.72
C GLN A 575 -4.25 28.61 -21.32
N THR A 576 -4.18 27.48 -22.03
CA THR A 576 -5.37 26.80 -22.57
C THR A 576 -6.30 26.35 -21.46
N PHE A 577 -5.79 25.71 -20.40
CA PHE A 577 -6.63 25.27 -19.28
C PHE A 577 -7.23 26.44 -18.51
N LEU A 578 -6.45 27.48 -18.20
CA LEU A 578 -6.96 28.68 -17.51
C LEU A 578 -8.06 29.39 -18.31
N ASN A 579 -7.99 29.36 -19.65
CA ASN A 579 -9.00 29.97 -20.51
C ASN A 579 -10.27 29.12 -20.65
N MET A 580 -10.18 27.79 -20.47
CA MET A 580 -11.30 26.86 -20.69
C MET A 580 -12.10 26.55 -19.42
N PHE A 581 -11.46 26.54 -18.25
CA PHE A 581 -12.15 26.37 -16.99
C PHE A 581 -12.76 27.69 -16.50
N THR A 582 -13.89 28.08 -17.09
CA THR A 582 -14.67 29.23 -16.63
C THR A 582 -15.44 28.91 -15.35
N ARG A 583 -15.94 29.95 -14.68
CA ARG A 583 -16.76 29.80 -13.48
C ARG A 583 -17.99 28.92 -13.72
N GLU A 584 -18.66 29.05 -14.87
CA GLU A 584 -19.82 28.22 -15.20
C GLU A 584 -19.44 26.75 -15.34
N GLN A 585 -18.33 26.45 -16.04
CA GLN A 585 -17.86 25.08 -16.23
C GLN A 585 -17.43 24.42 -14.91
N LEU A 586 -16.75 25.18 -14.05
CA LEU A 586 -16.37 24.73 -12.71
C LEU A 586 -17.60 24.49 -11.83
N ALA A 587 -18.58 25.39 -11.88
CA ALA A 587 -19.82 25.24 -11.12
C ALA A 587 -20.57 23.98 -11.53
N GLU A 588 -20.70 23.70 -12.84
CA GLU A 588 -21.31 22.49 -13.38
C GLU A 588 -20.58 21.22 -12.93
N SER A 589 -19.24 21.24 -12.96
CA SER A 589 -18.40 20.10 -12.60
C SER A 589 -18.46 19.76 -11.10
N ILE A 590 -18.75 20.73 -10.25
CA ILE A 590 -18.80 20.60 -8.78
C ILE A 590 -20.24 20.38 -8.26
N LEU A 591 -21.25 20.23 -9.14
CA LEU A 591 -22.65 20.09 -8.71
C LEU A 591 -22.92 18.83 -7.87
N HIS A 592 -22.23 17.73 -8.16
CA HIS A 592 -22.43 16.44 -7.49
C HIS A 592 -21.11 15.96 -6.87
N GLU A 593 -21.12 15.77 -5.54
CA GLU A 593 -20.00 15.20 -4.78
C GLU A 593 -19.65 13.78 -5.28
N GLY A 594 -18.36 13.45 -5.30
CA GLY A 594 -17.87 12.16 -5.80
C GLY A 594 -18.05 11.96 -7.31
N SER A 595 -18.56 12.95 -8.05
CA SER A 595 -18.71 12.85 -9.49
C SER A 595 -17.37 12.94 -10.22
N THR A 596 -17.35 12.45 -11.46
CA THR A 596 -16.21 12.63 -12.36
C THR A 596 -15.86 14.11 -12.60
N GLY A 597 -16.84 15.01 -12.48
CA GLY A 597 -16.59 16.46 -12.54
C GLY A 597 -15.74 17.00 -11.38
N CYS A 598 -15.88 16.46 -10.17
CA CYS A 598 -15.01 16.84 -9.04
C CYS A 598 -13.55 16.41 -9.31
N ARG A 599 -13.35 15.19 -9.82
CA ARG A 599 -12.02 14.65 -10.20
C ARG A 599 -11.33 15.49 -11.28
N VAL A 600 -12.10 16.01 -12.25
CA VAL A 600 -11.60 16.98 -13.26
C VAL A 600 -11.03 18.22 -12.57
N VAL A 601 -11.77 18.82 -11.63
CA VAL A 601 -11.31 20.03 -10.92
C VAL A 601 -10.10 19.72 -10.04
N GLU A 602 -10.11 18.60 -9.32
CA GLU A 602 -8.95 18.16 -8.52
C GLU A 602 -7.69 18.03 -9.37
N LYS A 603 -7.76 17.33 -10.50
CA LYS A 603 -6.61 17.16 -11.41
C LYS A 603 -6.14 18.49 -11.98
N PHE A 604 -7.06 19.38 -12.34
CA PHE A 604 -6.69 20.72 -12.80
C PHE A 604 -5.95 21.52 -11.71
N LEU A 605 -6.44 21.51 -10.47
CA LEU A 605 -5.77 22.15 -9.34
C LEU A 605 -4.38 21.52 -9.08
N LYS A 606 -4.25 20.19 -9.14
CA LYS A 606 -2.96 19.47 -9.05
C LYS A 606 -1.97 19.88 -10.13
N ILE A 607 -2.43 20.12 -11.36
CA ILE A 607 -1.55 20.64 -12.43
C ILE A 607 -1.02 22.02 -12.05
N LEU A 608 -1.90 22.92 -11.58
CA LEU A 608 -1.48 24.25 -11.12
C LEU A 608 -0.55 24.20 -9.91
N GLN A 609 -0.72 23.22 -9.01
CA GLN A 609 0.19 23.00 -7.89
C GLN A 609 1.63 22.71 -8.37
N VAL A 610 1.78 21.90 -9.42
CA VAL A 610 3.10 21.63 -10.03
C VAL A 610 3.70 22.89 -10.64
N VAL A 611 2.86 23.76 -11.21
CA VAL A 611 3.31 25.02 -11.85
C VAL A 611 3.81 26.02 -10.80
N VAL A 612 3.06 26.25 -9.72
CA VAL A 612 3.43 27.27 -8.72
C VAL A 612 4.63 26.87 -7.87
N GLN A 613 4.98 25.58 -7.79
CA GLN A 613 6.15 25.11 -7.05
C GLN A 613 7.47 25.35 -7.78
N GLU A 614 7.43 25.72 -9.06
CA GLU A 614 8.63 25.90 -9.84
C GLU A 614 9.50 27.06 -9.32
N PRO A 615 10.79 26.83 -9.05
CA PRO A 615 11.67 27.86 -8.52
C PRO A 615 12.01 28.97 -9.55
N GLY A 616 11.75 28.72 -10.84
CA GLY A 616 12.06 29.65 -11.94
C GLY A 616 11.15 30.89 -12.00
N GLN A 617 11.58 31.90 -12.75
CA GLN A 617 10.75 33.10 -13.02
C GLN A 617 9.70 32.85 -14.12
N VAL A 618 9.85 31.75 -14.85
CA VAL A 618 9.10 31.42 -16.06
C VAL A 618 7.59 31.42 -15.84
N PHE A 619 7.10 30.72 -14.81
CA PHE A 619 5.66 30.56 -14.60
C PHE A 619 5.05 31.60 -13.66
N LYS A 620 5.86 32.52 -13.11
CA LYS A 620 5.36 33.58 -12.23
C LYS A 620 4.33 34.53 -12.85
N PRO A 621 4.36 34.83 -14.17
CA PRO A 621 3.32 35.61 -14.82
C PRO A 621 1.92 35.02 -14.69
N PHE A 622 1.78 33.71 -14.43
CA PHE A 622 0.48 33.06 -14.22
C PHE A 622 -0.06 33.18 -12.80
N LEU A 623 0.76 33.58 -11.80
CA LEU A 623 0.33 33.65 -10.40
C LEU A 623 -0.93 34.50 -10.19
N PRO A 624 -1.07 35.71 -10.78
CA PRO A 624 -2.29 36.49 -10.61
C PRO A 624 -3.53 35.74 -11.12
N SER A 625 -3.44 35.11 -12.29
CA SER A 625 -4.54 34.35 -12.90
C SER A 625 -4.89 33.09 -12.09
N ILE A 626 -3.89 32.40 -11.54
CA ILE A 626 -4.11 31.23 -10.67
C ILE A 626 -4.79 31.64 -9.37
N ILE A 627 -4.35 32.74 -8.73
CA ILE A 627 -4.97 33.25 -7.52
C ILE A 627 -6.41 33.71 -7.80
N ALA A 628 -6.64 34.41 -8.91
CA ALA A 628 -7.99 34.83 -9.32
C ALA A 628 -8.91 33.62 -9.57
N LEU A 629 -8.43 32.60 -10.27
CA LEU A 629 -9.16 31.33 -10.45
C LEU A 629 -9.53 30.72 -9.08
N CYS A 630 -8.57 30.62 -8.15
CA CYS A 630 -8.81 30.05 -6.83
C CYS A 630 -9.84 30.85 -6.02
N MET A 631 -9.66 32.17 -5.92
CA MET A 631 -10.42 33.02 -4.99
C MET A 631 -11.73 33.56 -5.58
N GLU A 632 -11.79 33.81 -6.88
CA GLU A 632 -12.95 34.42 -7.54
C GLU A 632 -13.86 33.39 -8.23
N GLN A 633 -13.32 32.22 -8.61
CA GLN A 633 -14.08 31.20 -9.34
C GLN A 633 -14.34 29.96 -8.48
N VAL A 634 -13.31 29.29 -7.97
CA VAL A 634 -13.44 27.99 -7.28
C VAL A 634 -13.93 28.13 -5.84
N TYR A 635 -13.26 28.95 -5.01
CA TYR A 635 -13.59 29.10 -3.59
C TYR A 635 -15.06 29.49 -3.35
N PRO A 636 -15.67 30.44 -4.09
CA PRO A 636 -17.07 30.80 -3.90
C PRO A 636 -18.06 29.66 -4.21
N ILE A 637 -17.67 28.68 -5.02
CA ILE A 637 -18.51 27.51 -5.32
C ILE A 637 -18.49 26.53 -4.15
N ILE A 638 -17.32 26.31 -3.54
CA ILE A 638 -17.10 25.25 -2.55
C ILE A 638 -17.19 25.73 -1.09
N ALA A 639 -17.12 27.03 -0.81
CA ALA A 639 -17.00 27.56 0.55
C ALA A 639 -18.01 26.95 1.53
N GLU A 640 -19.29 26.93 1.14
CA GLU A 640 -20.40 26.42 1.95
C GLU A 640 -20.81 24.98 1.60
N ARG A 641 -20.16 24.33 0.63
CA ARG A 641 -20.52 22.99 0.16
C ARG A 641 -19.62 21.89 0.78
N PRO A 642 -20.13 20.68 1.03
CA PRO A 642 -19.31 19.55 1.48
C PRO A 642 -18.45 18.94 0.34
N SER A 643 -17.47 19.68 -0.17
CA SER A 643 -16.59 19.18 -1.25
C SER A 643 -15.16 18.89 -0.75
N PRO A 644 -14.93 17.85 0.06
CA PRO A 644 -13.67 17.63 0.78
C PRO A 644 -12.48 17.49 -0.17
N ASP A 645 -12.62 16.73 -1.25
CA ASP A 645 -11.53 16.46 -2.20
C ASP A 645 -11.09 17.74 -2.93
N VAL A 646 -12.03 18.49 -3.49
CA VAL A 646 -11.75 19.77 -4.17
C VAL A 646 -11.22 20.82 -3.19
N LYS A 647 -11.74 20.86 -1.95
CA LYS A 647 -11.24 21.77 -0.91
C LYS A 647 -9.80 21.47 -0.56
N ALA A 648 -9.46 20.19 -0.32
CA ALA A 648 -8.10 19.78 0.03
C ALA A 648 -7.10 20.23 -1.04
N GLU A 649 -7.41 20.01 -2.32
CA GLU A 649 -6.54 20.40 -3.43
C GLU A 649 -6.45 21.92 -3.66
N LEU A 650 -7.54 22.65 -3.41
CA LEU A 650 -7.56 24.12 -3.48
C LEU A 650 -6.67 24.72 -2.40
N PHE A 651 -6.84 24.29 -1.14
CA PHE A 651 -6.04 24.80 -0.04
C PHE A 651 -4.56 24.41 -0.17
N GLU A 652 -4.27 23.23 -0.70
CA GLU A 652 -2.91 22.85 -1.05
C GLU A 652 -2.30 23.75 -2.13
N LEU A 653 -3.07 24.12 -3.17
CA LEU A 653 -2.61 25.07 -4.19
C LEU A 653 -2.34 26.46 -3.61
N LEU A 654 -3.23 26.97 -2.75
CA LEU A 654 -3.03 28.24 -2.05
C LEU A 654 -1.79 28.21 -1.16
N PHE A 655 -1.61 27.13 -0.38
CA PHE A 655 -0.42 26.92 0.43
C PHE A 655 0.86 26.87 -0.41
N ARG A 656 0.91 26.05 -1.47
CA ARG A 656 2.08 25.93 -2.36
C ARG A 656 2.40 27.28 -3.02
N THR A 657 1.38 28.06 -3.40
CA THR A 657 1.54 29.41 -3.95
C THR A 657 2.24 30.33 -2.94
N LEU A 658 1.76 30.38 -1.69
CA LEU A 658 2.37 31.17 -0.62
C LEU A 658 3.80 30.69 -0.30
N HIS A 659 3.97 29.38 -0.12
CA HIS A 659 5.21 28.77 0.33
C HIS A 659 6.36 28.96 -0.68
N HIS A 660 6.10 28.75 -1.97
CA HIS A 660 7.13 28.82 -3.02
C HIS A 660 7.29 30.21 -3.64
N ASN A 661 6.22 31.03 -3.64
CA ASN A 661 6.23 32.36 -4.25
C ASN A 661 6.12 33.49 -3.22
N TRP A 662 6.69 33.31 -2.03
CA TRP A 662 6.63 34.30 -0.95
C TRP A 662 7.01 35.73 -1.39
N ARG A 663 8.00 35.85 -2.30
CA ARG A 663 8.47 37.13 -2.85
C ARG A 663 7.44 37.89 -3.70
N TYR A 664 6.37 37.23 -4.15
CA TYR A 664 5.24 37.86 -4.84
C TYR A 664 4.39 38.71 -3.87
N PHE A 665 4.38 38.35 -2.58
CA PHE A 665 3.66 39.07 -1.53
C PHE A 665 4.58 39.94 -0.67
N PHE A 666 5.82 39.52 -0.45
CA PHE A 666 6.78 40.21 0.42
C PHE A 666 8.12 40.38 -0.29
N LYS A 667 8.43 41.59 -0.75
CA LYS A 667 9.72 41.85 -1.40
C LYS A 667 10.84 41.91 -0.36
N SER A 668 11.87 41.10 -0.57
CA SER A 668 13.11 41.17 0.20
C SER A 668 14.07 42.16 -0.47
N THR A 669 14.19 43.37 0.07
CA THR A 669 15.25 44.32 -0.33
C THR A 669 16.55 43.97 0.41
N VAL A 670 17.55 43.48 -0.32
CA VAL A 670 18.90 43.20 0.25
C VAL A 670 19.50 44.47 0.87
N LEU A 671 19.19 45.66 0.32
CA LEU A 671 19.58 46.97 0.86
C LEU A 671 18.95 47.29 2.23
N ALA A 672 17.73 46.79 2.51
CA ALA A 672 17.04 47.00 3.77
C ALA A 672 17.66 46.20 4.93
N SER A 673 18.39 45.12 4.62
CA SER A 673 19.13 44.33 5.61
C SER A 673 20.47 44.95 6.02
N VAL A 674 21.03 45.86 5.21
CA VAL A 674 22.35 46.49 5.42
C VAL A 674 22.24 47.86 6.11
N GLN A 675 21.12 48.57 5.94
CA GLN A 675 20.83 49.78 6.70
C GLN A 675 20.08 49.40 7.99
N ARG A 676 20.74 49.62 9.14
CA ARG A 676 20.26 49.25 10.48
C ARG A 676 18.77 49.57 10.71
N GLY A 677 18.02 48.55 11.17
CA GLY A 677 16.85 48.69 12.02
C GLY A 677 15.50 48.80 11.30
N ILE A 678 14.74 47.70 11.31
CA ILE A 678 13.28 47.68 11.09
C ILE A 678 12.83 48.42 9.82
N ALA A 679 13.47 48.16 8.69
CA ALA A 679 12.81 48.41 7.42
C ALA A 679 11.77 47.29 7.24
N GLU A 680 10.51 47.60 7.54
CA GLU A 680 9.37 46.70 7.32
C GLU A 680 9.44 46.16 5.88
N GLU A 681 9.34 44.83 5.72
CA GLU A 681 9.25 44.24 4.38
C GLU A 681 8.07 44.85 3.64
N GLN A 682 8.34 45.49 2.50
CA GLN A 682 7.31 46.10 1.69
C GLN A 682 6.41 44.99 1.12
N MET A 683 5.15 45.00 1.53
CA MET A 683 4.14 44.06 1.08
C MET A 683 3.58 44.51 -0.28
N GLU A 684 3.40 43.56 -1.18
CA GLU A 684 2.72 43.73 -2.46
C GLU A 684 1.54 42.75 -2.53
N ASN A 685 0.52 43.09 -3.32
CA ASN A 685 -0.67 42.23 -3.51
C ASN A 685 -1.41 41.90 -2.19
N GLU A 686 -1.47 42.84 -1.25
CA GLU A 686 -2.14 42.69 0.04
C GLU A 686 -3.59 42.18 -0.03
N PRO A 687 -4.45 42.62 -0.98
CA PRO A 687 -5.81 42.11 -1.09
C PRO A 687 -5.86 40.60 -1.38
N GLN A 688 -4.97 40.11 -2.24
CA GLN A 688 -4.88 38.69 -2.61
C GLN A 688 -4.41 37.86 -1.40
N PHE A 689 -3.37 38.30 -0.70
CA PHE A 689 -2.89 37.62 0.50
C PHE A 689 -3.96 37.55 1.58
N SER A 690 -4.67 38.66 1.81
CA SER A 690 -5.72 38.75 2.83
C SER A 690 -6.89 37.84 2.52
N ALA A 691 -7.32 37.76 1.26
CA ALA A 691 -8.38 36.85 0.83
C ALA A 691 -8.00 35.38 1.07
N ILE A 692 -6.75 34.99 0.77
CA ILE A 692 -6.24 33.63 1.02
C ILE A 692 -6.24 33.31 2.52
N MET A 693 -5.71 34.22 3.35
CA MET A 693 -5.69 34.03 4.81
C MET A 693 -7.10 33.97 5.40
N GLN A 694 -8.04 34.76 4.90
CA GLN A 694 -9.44 34.67 5.31
C GLN A 694 -10.03 33.30 4.98
N ALA A 695 -9.75 32.74 3.80
CA ALA A 695 -10.18 31.39 3.45
C ALA A 695 -9.60 30.33 4.40
N PHE A 696 -8.31 30.42 4.76
CA PHE A 696 -7.72 29.55 5.79
C PHE A 696 -8.44 29.67 7.14
N GLY A 697 -8.71 30.90 7.60
CA GLY A 697 -9.44 31.13 8.85
C GLY A 697 -10.86 30.55 8.84
N GLN A 698 -11.59 30.71 7.73
CA GLN A 698 -12.94 30.14 7.56
C GLN A 698 -12.93 28.61 7.54
N SER A 699 -11.86 27.98 7.03
CA SER A 699 -11.77 26.52 7.01
C SER A 699 -11.79 25.89 8.40
N PHE A 700 -11.29 26.60 9.43
CA PHE A 700 -11.30 26.12 10.82
C PHE A 700 -12.68 26.17 11.50
N LEU A 701 -13.67 26.78 10.85
CA LEU A 701 -15.06 26.75 11.28
C LEU A 701 -15.84 25.56 10.70
N GLN A 702 -15.24 24.82 9.77
CA GLN A 702 -15.87 23.67 9.12
C GLN A 702 -15.70 22.39 9.96
N PRO A 703 -16.62 21.41 9.82
CA PRO A 703 -16.58 20.18 10.61
C PRO A 703 -15.57 19.12 10.10
N ASP A 704 -14.94 19.33 8.95
CA ASP A 704 -14.02 18.37 8.34
C ASP A 704 -12.66 18.36 9.06
N ILE A 705 -12.42 17.31 9.84
CA ILE A 705 -11.19 17.11 10.61
C ILE A 705 -9.93 16.97 9.73
N HIS A 706 -10.04 16.36 8.55
CA HIS A 706 -8.90 16.14 7.67
C HIS A 706 -8.45 17.46 7.07
N LEU A 707 -9.41 18.25 6.57
CA LEU A 707 -9.15 19.59 6.05
C LEU A 707 -8.63 20.53 7.15
N PHE A 708 -9.20 20.46 8.35
CA PHE A 708 -8.72 21.23 9.51
C PHE A 708 -7.25 20.92 9.79
N LYS A 709 -6.90 19.62 9.91
CA LYS A 709 -5.54 19.17 10.19
C LYS A 709 -4.55 19.63 9.11
N GLN A 710 -4.93 19.47 7.84
CA GLN A 710 -4.14 19.89 6.69
C GLN A 710 -3.84 21.40 6.72
N ASN A 711 -4.87 22.23 6.91
CA ASN A 711 -4.74 23.68 6.89
C ASN A 711 -3.98 24.23 8.10
N LEU A 712 -4.14 23.61 9.28
CA LEU A 712 -3.34 23.96 10.45
C LEU A 712 -1.85 23.66 10.23
N PHE A 713 -1.55 22.48 9.66
CA PHE A 713 -0.19 22.11 9.29
C PHE A 713 0.44 23.08 8.28
N TYR A 714 -0.34 23.55 7.29
CA TYR A 714 0.12 24.54 6.32
C TYR A 714 0.47 25.89 6.96
N LEU A 715 -0.36 26.40 7.88
CA LEU A 715 -0.05 27.63 8.61
C LEU A 715 1.22 27.51 9.44
N GLU A 716 1.37 26.39 10.16
CA GLU A 716 2.57 26.12 10.97
C GLU A 716 3.83 25.99 10.12
N THR A 717 3.71 25.38 8.93
CA THR A 717 4.82 25.29 7.97
C THR A 717 5.20 26.67 7.44
N LEU A 718 4.23 27.51 7.05
CA LEU A 718 4.46 28.88 6.63
C LEU A 718 5.08 29.72 7.76
N ASN A 719 4.65 29.54 9.01
CA ASN A 719 5.25 30.22 10.15
C ASN A 719 6.69 29.76 10.39
N THR A 720 6.94 28.45 10.36
CA THR A 720 8.28 27.89 10.56
C THR A 720 9.27 28.38 9.51
N LYS A 721 8.85 28.42 8.23
CA LYS A 721 9.73 28.78 7.10
C LYS A 721 9.81 30.28 6.83
N GLN A 722 8.70 31.00 6.94
CA GLN A 722 8.57 32.41 6.51
C GLN A 722 8.22 33.38 7.65
N LYS A 723 8.12 32.90 8.89
CA LYS A 723 7.71 33.69 10.06
C LYS A 723 6.38 34.42 9.84
N LEU A 724 5.42 33.73 9.22
CA LEU A 724 4.07 34.23 8.92
C LEU A 724 3.47 35.04 10.06
N TYR A 725 3.47 34.51 11.29
CA TYR A 725 2.81 35.17 12.42
C TYR A 725 3.50 36.47 12.84
N HIS A 726 4.77 36.65 12.49
CA HIS A 726 5.54 37.86 12.79
C HIS A 726 5.32 38.98 11.75
N LYS A 727 4.68 38.68 10.61
CA LYS A 727 4.40 39.68 9.58
C LYS A 727 3.34 40.66 10.09
N LYS A 728 3.58 41.96 9.84
CA LYS A 728 2.73 43.05 10.33
C LYS A 728 1.25 42.83 10.01
N ILE A 729 0.92 42.53 8.76
CA ILE A 729 -0.46 42.26 8.31
C ILE A 729 -1.14 41.14 9.11
N PHE A 730 -0.41 40.06 9.40
CA PHE A 730 -0.95 38.96 10.19
C PHE A 730 -1.15 39.40 11.64
N ARG A 731 -0.11 40.00 12.25
CA ARG A 731 -0.14 40.46 13.64
C ARG A 731 -1.24 41.48 13.92
N THR A 732 -1.42 42.46 13.03
CA THR A 732 -2.36 43.57 13.27
C THR A 732 -3.79 43.24 12.86
N SER A 733 -3.98 42.41 11.83
CA SER A 733 -5.29 42.29 11.16
C SER A 733 -5.92 40.90 11.26
N MET A 734 -5.15 39.85 11.61
CA MET A 734 -5.60 38.45 11.52
C MET A 734 -5.35 37.63 12.79
N LEU A 735 -4.28 37.93 13.54
CA LEU A 735 -3.81 37.14 14.68
C LEU A 735 -4.92 36.92 15.71
N PHE A 736 -5.64 37.99 16.06
CA PHE A 736 -6.77 37.92 17.00
C PHE A 736 -7.82 36.92 16.54
N GLN A 737 -8.26 36.98 15.28
CA GLN A 737 -9.32 36.13 14.77
C GLN A 737 -8.90 34.66 14.73
N PHE A 738 -7.67 34.35 14.31
CA PHE A 738 -7.17 32.98 14.28
C PHE A 738 -7.06 32.37 15.68
N VAL A 739 -6.46 33.09 16.63
CA VAL A 739 -6.35 32.61 18.01
C VAL A 739 -7.72 32.42 18.64
N ASN A 740 -8.66 33.34 18.39
CA ASN A 740 -10.04 33.23 18.86
C ASN A 740 -10.73 31.97 18.30
N VAL A 741 -10.66 31.72 16.98
CA VAL A 741 -11.27 30.53 16.36
C VAL A 741 -10.69 29.24 16.93
N LEU A 742 -9.37 29.14 17.06
CA LEU A 742 -8.71 27.95 17.60
C LEU A 742 -9.07 27.69 19.08
N LEU A 743 -9.15 28.74 19.91
CA LEU A 743 -9.62 28.61 21.28
C LEU A 743 -11.09 28.19 21.35
N GLN A 744 -11.95 28.76 20.50
CA GLN A 744 -13.37 28.35 20.43
C GLN A 744 -13.51 26.88 20.01
N VAL A 745 -12.68 26.38 19.10
CA VAL A 745 -12.65 24.95 18.72
C VAL A 745 -12.34 24.06 19.92
N LEU A 746 -11.34 24.42 20.75
CA LEU A 746 -11.02 23.69 21.99
C LEU A 746 -12.18 23.75 23.00
N VAL A 747 -12.82 24.91 23.15
CA VAL A 747 -13.97 25.10 24.07
C VAL A 747 -15.18 24.26 23.66
N HIS A 748 -15.49 24.18 22.37
CA HIS A 748 -16.64 23.42 21.87
C HIS A 748 -16.36 21.93 21.67
N LYS A 749 -15.10 21.48 21.78
CA LYS A 749 -14.67 20.11 21.46
C LYS A 749 -15.04 19.65 20.04
N SER A 750 -15.10 20.57 19.06
CA SER A 750 -15.45 20.18 17.69
C SER A 750 -14.38 19.30 17.03
N HIS A 751 -13.11 19.42 17.44
CA HIS A 751 -11.97 18.65 16.89
C HIS A 751 -11.06 18.10 18.01
N ASP A 752 -11.61 17.39 19.00
CA ASP A 752 -10.90 16.93 20.21
C ASP A 752 -9.65 16.06 19.90
N LEU A 753 -9.66 15.34 18.77
CA LEU A 753 -8.53 14.54 18.29
C LEU A 753 -7.28 15.36 17.91
N LEU A 754 -7.45 16.68 17.68
CA LEU A 754 -6.37 17.61 17.30
C LEU A 754 -6.03 18.61 18.41
N GLN A 755 -6.45 18.36 19.65
CA GLN A 755 -6.33 19.32 20.75
C GLN A 755 -4.89 19.77 21.01
N GLU A 756 -3.91 18.87 20.84
CA GLU A 756 -2.49 19.15 21.07
C GLU A 756 -1.94 20.05 19.95
N GLU A 757 -2.19 19.70 18.70
CA GLU A 757 -1.79 20.49 17.54
C GLU A 757 -2.40 21.91 17.58
N ILE A 758 -3.66 22.03 18.00
CA ILE A 758 -4.33 23.32 18.17
C ILE A 758 -3.68 24.14 19.28
N ALA A 759 -3.39 23.54 20.44
CA ALA A 759 -2.75 24.22 21.56
C ALA A 759 -1.35 24.72 21.20
N ILE A 760 -0.57 23.92 20.46
CA ILE A 760 0.74 24.31 19.94
C ILE A 760 0.62 25.50 18.97
N ALA A 761 -0.37 25.50 18.07
CA ALA A 761 -0.58 26.61 17.16
C ALA A 761 -0.97 27.91 17.88
N ILE A 762 -1.84 27.82 18.90
CA ILE A 762 -2.18 28.96 19.76
C ILE A 762 -0.93 29.50 20.45
N TYR A 763 -0.06 28.64 20.99
CA TYR A 763 1.21 29.06 21.57
C TYR A 763 2.10 29.77 20.55
N ASN A 764 2.28 29.19 19.36
CA ASN A 764 3.13 29.77 18.32
C ASN A 764 2.63 31.17 17.88
N MET A 765 1.32 31.36 17.80
CA MET A 765 0.70 32.66 17.56
C MET A 765 0.87 33.63 18.73
N ALA A 766 0.65 33.19 19.97
CA ALA A 766 0.83 34.01 21.17
C ALA A 766 2.29 34.43 21.39
N SER A 767 3.23 33.56 21.02
CA SER A 767 4.68 33.79 21.21
C SER A 767 5.24 34.99 20.43
N VAL A 768 4.51 35.45 19.40
CA VAL A 768 4.87 36.64 18.63
C VAL A 768 4.74 37.93 19.46
N ASP A 769 3.74 37.98 20.32
CA ASP A 769 3.45 39.13 21.19
C ASP A 769 2.71 38.65 22.45
N PHE A 770 3.46 38.06 23.37
CA PHE A 770 2.90 37.59 24.64
C PHE A 770 2.25 38.73 25.43
N ASP A 771 2.83 39.92 25.39
CA ASP A 771 2.32 41.07 26.14
C ASP A 771 0.95 41.50 25.59
N GLY A 772 0.79 41.55 24.26
CA GLY A 772 -0.50 41.75 23.60
C GLY A 772 -1.50 40.62 23.85
N PHE A 773 -1.03 39.37 23.87
CA PHE A 773 -1.88 38.21 24.18
C PHE A 773 -2.47 38.31 25.59
N PHE A 774 -1.63 38.59 26.59
CA PHE A 774 -2.05 38.63 27.99
C PHE A 774 -2.82 39.91 28.36
N ALA A 775 -2.41 41.06 27.84
CA ALA A 775 -2.98 42.36 28.24
C ALA A 775 -4.22 42.76 27.43
N ALA A 776 -4.35 42.28 26.19
CA ALA A 776 -5.43 42.66 25.29
C ALA A 776 -6.30 41.46 24.88
N PHE A 777 -5.70 40.44 24.25
CA PHE A 777 -6.47 39.32 23.68
C PHE A 777 -7.24 38.53 24.73
N LEU A 778 -6.58 38.06 25.79
CA LEU A 778 -7.19 37.19 26.80
C LEU A 778 -8.37 37.87 27.54
N PRO A 779 -8.25 39.13 28.01
CA PRO A 779 -9.40 39.87 28.57
C PRO A 779 -10.56 40.03 27.58
N GLU A 780 -10.27 40.34 26.32
CA GLU A 780 -11.30 40.51 25.28
C GLU A 780 -12.02 39.19 24.96
N PHE A 781 -11.27 38.09 24.84
CA PHE A 781 -11.79 36.74 24.66
C PHE A 781 -12.72 36.32 25.81
N LEU A 782 -12.31 36.54 27.05
CA LEU A 782 -13.15 36.22 28.22
C LEU A 782 -14.42 37.08 28.24
N THR A 783 -14.31 38.34 27.84
CA THR A 783 -15.45 39.26 27.75
C THR A 783 -16.46 38.78 26.71
N SER A 784 -16.00 38.27 25.55
CA SER A 784 -16.86 37.73 24.49
C SER A 784 -17.41 36.32 24.76
N CYS A 785 -16.96 35.64 25.82
CA CYS A 785 -17.50 34.33 26.17
C CYS A 785 -18.93 34.42 26.72
N ASP A 786 -19.86 33.77 26.03
CA ASP A 786 -21.23 33.54 26.51
C ASP A 786 -21.30 32.39 27.52
N GLY A 787 -22.38 32.38 28.31
CA GLY A 787 -22.67 31.31 29.27
C GLY A 787 -21.91 31.41 30.60
N VAL A 788 -21.17 32.49 30.84
CA VAL A 788 -20.43 32.77 32.09
C VAL A 788 -20.65 34.22 32.54
N ASP A 789 -20.79 34.45 33.86
CA ASP A 789 -20.98 35.80 34.42
C ASP A 789 -19.66 36.57 34.60
N ALA A 790 -19.77 37.82 35.05
CA ALA A 790 -18.62 38.71 35.22
C ALA A 790 -17.62 38.22 36.30
N ASN A 791 -18.09 37.56 37.35
CA ASN A 791 -17.23 37.04 38.41
C ASN A 791 -16.44 35.83 37.91
N GLN A 792 -17.10 34.88 37.24
CA GLN A 792 -16.46 33.71 36.62
C GLN A 792 -15.42 34.13 35.58
N LYS A 793 -15.72 35.14 34.73
CA LYS A 793 -14.76 35.72 33.77
C LYS A 793 -13.50 36.26 34.47
N ASN A 794 -13.66 36.98 35.59
CA ASN A 794 -12.53 37.50 36.37
C ASN A 794 -11.67 36.38 36.98
N VAL A 795 -12.31 35.31 37.49
CA VAL A 795 -11.60 34.15 38.05
C VAL A 795 -10.78 33.43 36.99
N LEU A 796 -11.37 33.17 35.81
CA LEU A 796 -10.69 32.54 34.68
C LEU A 796 -9.46 33.35 34.24
N GLY A 797 -9.59 34.68 34.11
CA GLY A 797 -8.49 35.56 33.75
C GLY A 797 -7.36 35.57 34.77
N ARG A 798 -7.70 35.58 36.07
CA ARG A 798 -6.71 35.54 37.17
C ARG A 798 -5.98 34.20 37.27
N ASN A 799 -6.65 33.11 36.94
CA ASN A 799 -6.09 31.76 37.04
C ASN A 799 -5.20 31.38 35.84
N PHE A 800 -5.29 32.12 34.73
CA PHE A 800 -4.39 31.94 33.59
C PHE A 800 -2.99 32.49 33.93
N LYS A 801 -2.03 31.61 34.23
CA LYS A 801 -0.65 32.01 34.52
C LYS A 801 0.05 32.53 33.26
N MET A 802 0.86 33.57 33.42
CA MET A 802 1.63 34.20 32.33
C MET A 802 2.92 33.42 31.98
N ASP A 803 2.81 32.10 31.91
CA ASP A 803 3.93 31.22 31.56
C ASP A 803 4.23 31.34 30.05
N ARG A 804 5.51 31.44 29.68
CA ARG A 804 5.98 31.67 28.30
C ARG A 804 6.62 30.45 27.64
N ASP A 805 6.84 29.37 28.39
CA ASP A 805 7.32 28.10 27.84
C ASP A 805 6.14 27.26 27.30
N LEU A 806 6.39 26.54 26.20
CA LEU A 806 5.37 25.78 25.49
C LEU A 806 4.60 24.81 26.41
N PRO A 807 5.24 23.93 27.22
CA PRO A 807 4.51 22.97 28.05
C PRO A 807 3.60 23.63 29.09
N SER A 808 4.08 24.67 29.78
CA SER A 808 3.27 25.34 30.80
C SER A 808 2.15 26.16 30.18
N PHE A 809 2.41 26.82 29.05
CA PHE A 809 1.39 27.58 28.33
C PHE A 809 0.26 26.69 27.81
N THR A 810 0.57 25.58 27.13
CA THR A 810 -0.47 24.66 26.62
C THR A 810 -1.28 24.06 27.77
N GLN A 811 -0.62 23.71 28.89
CA GLN A 811 -1.32 23.28 30.09
C GLN A 811 -2.29 24.35 30.63
N ASN A 812 -1.91 25.62 30.62
CA ASN A 812 -2.78 26.72 31.03
C ASN A 812 -3.95 26.93 30.05
N VAL A 813 -3.73 26.77 28.74
CA VAL A 813 -4.81 26.78 27.73
C VAL A 813 -5.82 25.65 28.00
N HIS A 814 -5.36 24.41 28.23
CA HIS A 814 -6.26 23.30 28.54
C HIS A 814 -7.02 23.49 29.85
N ARG A 815 -6.35 24.02 30.90
CA ARG A 815 -7.03 24.38 32.16
C ARG A 815 -8.11 25.42 31.93
N LEU A 816 -7.80 26.51 31.22
CA LEU A 816 -8.77 27.56 30.89
C LEU A 816 -9.99 26.99 30.16
N VAL A 817 -9.76 26.17 29.14
CA VAL A 817 -10.81 25.53 28.35
C VAL A 817 -11.69 24.63 29.22
N ASN A 818 -11.09 23.81 30.09
CA ASN A 818 -11.82 22.93 30.97
C ASN A 818 -12.66 23.71 32.01
N ASP A 819 -12.09 24.73 32.63
CA ASP A 819 -12.78 25.56 33.63
C ASP A 819 -13.93 26.34 32.98
N LEU A 820 -13.71 26.93 31.80
CA LEU A 820 -14.75 27.65 31.05
C LEU A 820 -15.93 26.73 30.71
N ARG A 821 -15.64 25.51 30.25
CA ARG A 821 -16.67 24.51 29.94
C ARG A 821 -17.42 24.05 31.19
N TYR A 822 -16.72 23.87 32.31
CA TYR A 822 -17.32 23.54 33.59
C TYR A 822 -18.30 24.63 34.04
N TYR A 823 -17.90 25.90 33.98
CA TYR A 823 -18.81 27.01 34.33
C TYR A 823 -20.04 27.07 33.42
N ARG A 824 -19.88 26.90 32.10
CA ARG A 824 -21.02 26.82 31.17
C ARG A 824 -21.99 25.71 31.54
N LEU A 825 -21.47 24.51 31.79
CA LEU A 825 -22.29 23.36 32.19
C LEU A 825 -23.05 23.62 33.51
N CYS A 826 -22.40 24.22 34.50
CA CYS A 826 -23.02 24.57 35.77
C CYS A 826 -24.14 25.60 35.57
N ASN A 827 -23.90 26.64 34.78
CA ASN A 827 -24.85 27.71 34.53
C ASN A 827 -26.05 27.27 33.69
N ASP A 828 -25.84 26.37 32.72
CA ASP A 828 -26.91 25.80 31.89
C ASP A 828 -27.80 24.82 32.67
N SER A 829 -27.28 24.23 33.74
CA SER A 829 -28.01 23.30 34.62
C SER A 829 -28.92 24.02 35.64
N LEU A 830 -28.88 25.36 35.71
CA LEU A 830 -29.70 26.14 36.63
C LEU A 830 -31.12 26.38 36.08
N PRO A 831 -32.19 26.23 36.90
CA PRO A 831 -33.56 26.46 36.44
C PRO A 831 -33.82 27.92 36.01
N PRO A 832 -34.75 28.18 35.07
CA PRO A 832 -35.06 29.53 34.57
C PRO A 832 -35.47 30.45 35.72
N GLY A 833 -34.76 31.57 35.90
CA GLY A 833 -35.03 32.57 36.95
C GLY A 833 -34.10 32.51 38.17
N THR A 834 -33.12 31.60 38.20
CA THR A 834 -32.10 31.57 39.26
C THR A 834 -31.04 32.65 39.00
N VAL A 835 -30.67 33.43 40.03
CA VAL A 835 -29.61 34.44 39.93
C VAL A 835 -28.29 33.73 39.59
N LYS A 836 -27.72 34.04 38.42
CA LYS A 836 -26.37 33.59 38.02
C LYS A 836 -25.36 34.28 38.94
N LEU A 837 -24.63 33.49 39.72
CA LEU A 837 -23.71 33.94 40.78
C LEU A 837 -22.28 34.17 40.26
#